data_AF-A0A7V4P0U4-F1
#
_entry.id   AF-A0A7V4P0U4-F1
#
_cell.length_a   1.000
_cell.length_b   1.000
_cell.length_c   1.000
_cell.angle_alpha   90.00
_cell.angle_beta   90.00
_cell.angle_gamma   90.00
#
_symmetry.space_group_name_H-M   'P 1'
#
loop_
_entity.id
_entity.type
_entity.pdbx_description
1 polymer ?
#
loop_
_entity_poly.entity_id
_entity_poly.type
_entity_poly.pdbx_seq_one_letter_code
_entity_poly.pdbx_strand_id
1 'polypeptide(L)'
;MRTCLFRTLMVPLALMALAPAQAAERREVNLFSAAEFDRHVRHLASDDLQGRGVGSDGIEAAAQYLAEQLREIGVRPGGDQGTFFQSFDVSISKRIGEKTRLVVRGDERRRLEVSRDFVPMPFSKSDGFDGPLVFVGYGIDESDEHDYNDYDGVDVRGKVVLMFRYEPGWWSSEAVDEQEVQTAARRHTRHAYFTTKAEHARKRGAKAILIVNPYPRSEKEPDRLYDFDTGRSATLDLPMLHVTRAAAEHMLSAAGLPSLRELQERIETSKNPASASVTGLSVNGYVELARVDTPVKNVVGLIPGEGPTADEYVVIGAHYDHLGLTTNWRKPNDANKYIHNGADDNASGTAALVLLARALKAGPPLKRSVILIAFTAEESGLLGSKHWVKHPTVPIQKVVAMLNMDMIGRLKNNSLQVGGMLTGSGFEELVRAAAESEGLKVRSGGGGRGPSDHASFYGAEIPVLFFFTGMHRQYHQPEDDADLVNAEGGARVTRLVMRVATAIADGERPKFQRDATRFRPERQRDDDQVARASDGDERDAGGEDASAHGAGAHGDADVERPAMPRVRLGIAPGNYGEAEGRGFPIEYVVDGGPAQKAGLRDGDRILKLGDREITDVYSYMNALSRFKPGEPIRILVLRGDKELTFDVKPDAAPRSRSE
;
A
#
# COMPACT_ATOMS: atom_id res chain seq x y z
N MET A 1 45.02 -86.33 5.68
CA MET A 1 44.30 -85.40 4.79
C MET A 1 42.82 -85.43 5.14
N ARG A 2 42.27 -84.35 5.71
CA ARG A 2 40.86 -83.92 5.65
C ARG A 2 40.70 -82.72 6.57
N THR A 3 40.67 -81.53 5.99
CA THR A 3 40.36 -80.26 6.66
C THR A 3 38.95 -79.86 6.23
N CYS A 4 38.04 -79.77 7.19
CA CYS A 4 36.82 -78.96 7.13
C CYS A 4 37.06 -77.76 8.04
N LEU A 5 36.66 -76.54 7.64
CA LEU A 5 35.82 -75.65 8.46
C LEU A 5 35.55 -74.31 7.73
N PHE A 6 34.24 -74.01 7.65
CA PHE A 6 33.54 -72.72 7.72
C PHE A 6 33.98 -71.52 6.87
N ARG A 7 33.11 -71.18 5.91
CA ARG A 7 33.06 -69.90 5.19
C ARG A 7 31.94 -69.06 5.82
N THR A 8 32.31 -68.05 6.61
CA THR A 8 31.37 -67.09 7.21
C THR A 8 30.92 -66.09 6.17
N LEU A 9 29.61 -66.04 5.90
CA LEU A 9 28.98 -65.08 4.99
C LEU A 9 28.73 -63.77 5.76
N MET A 10 29.54 -62.72 5.52
CA MET A 10 29.18 -61.36 5.94
C MET A 10 28.25 -60.73 4.89
N VAL A 11 27.01 -60.49 5.28
CA VAL A 11 26.06 -59.65 4.53
C VAL A 11 26.31 -58.17 4.89
N PRO A 12 26.30 -57.22 3.94
CA PRO A 12 26.60 -55.83 4.23
C PRO A 12 25.41 -55.12 4.91
N LEU A 13 25.65 -54.60 6.12
CA LEU A 13 24.70 -53.83 6.95
C LEU A 13 24.51 -52.37 6.48
N ALA A 14 25.01 -52.00 5.29
CA ALA A 14 25.06 -50.62 4.81
C ALA A 14 23.83 -50.18 3.98
N LEU A 15 22.94 -51.11 3.58
CA LEU A 15 21.78 -50.78 2.73
C LEU A 15 20.50 -50.37 3.50
N MET A 16 20.44 -50.56 4.84
CA MET A 16 19.20 -50.29 5.60
C MET A 16 19.05 -48.84 6.11
N ALA A 17 20.09 -48.01 6.06
CA ALA A 17 20.03 -46.62 6.54
C ALA A 17 19.56 -45.59 5.49
N LEU A 18 19.60 -45.91 4.18
CA LEU A 18 19.18 -44.98 3.12
C LEU A 18 17.65 -44.88 2.92
N ALA A 19 16.91 -45.95 3.18
CA ALA A 19 15.46 -46.00 2.96
C ALA A 19 14.64 -45.03 3.85
N PRO A 20 14.89 -44.89 5.17
CA PRO A 20 14.13 -43.96 6.01
C PRO A 20 14.43 -42.48 5.71
N ALA A 21 15.66 -42.14 5.33
CA ALA A 21 16.01 -40.78 4.90
C ALA A 21 15.31 -40.39 3.59
N GLN A 22 15.31 -41.28 2.59
CA GLN A 22 14.58 -41.07 1.34
C GLN A 22 13.04 -41.02 1.54
N ALA A 23 12.50 -41.74 2.53
CA ALA A 23 11.08 -41.69 2.85
C ALA A 23 10.68 -40.38 3.56
N ALA A 24 11.52 -39.87 4.46
CA ALA A 24 11.32 -38.57 5.10
C ALA A 24 11.41 -37.42 4.09
N GLU A 25 12.41 -37.46 3.20
CA GLU A 25 12.60 -36.48 2.12
C GLU A 25 11.41 -36.50 1.13
N ARG A 26 10.95 -37.68 0.69
CA ARG A 26 9.74 -37.79 -0.15
C ARG A 26 8.48 -37.27 0.55
N ARG A 27 8.37 -37.47 1.87
CA ARG A 27 7.24 -36.98 2.66
C ARG A 27 7.25 -35.45 2.74
N GLU A 28 8.40 -34.83 2.95
CA GLU A 28 8.56 -33.38 3.01
C GLU A 28 8.32 -32.72 1.64
N VAL A 29 8.84 -33.31 0.56
CA VAL A 29 8.56 -32.89 -0.83
C VAL A 29 7.07 -32.94 -1.14
N ASN A 30 6.35 -33.95 -0.65
CA ASN A 30 4.91 -34.05 -0.85
C ASN A 30 4.11 -33.01 -0.04
N LEU A 31 4.58 -32.64 1.16
CA LEU A 31 3.88 -31.67 2.02
C LEU A 31 4.03 -30.21 1.55
N PHE A 32 5.12 -29.92 0.83
CA PHE A 32 5.42 -28.59 0.29
C PHE A 32 5.70 -28.65 -1.20
N SER A 33 4.84 -29.32 -1.96
CA SER A 33 5.01 -29.40 -3.42
C SER A 33 4.60 -28.08 -4.07
N ALA A 34 5.34 -27.68 -5.12
CA ALA A 34 5.00 -26.50 -5.92
C ALA A 34 3.58 -26.62 -6.53
N ALA A 35 3.16 -27.83 -6.88
CA ALA A 35 1.83 -28.09 -7.43
C ALA A 35 0.71 -27.80 -6.42
N GLU A 36 0.88 -28.21 -5.15
CA GLU A 36 -0.12 -27.90 -4.11
C GLU A 36 -0.14 -26.40 -3.79
N PHE A 37 1.03 -25.76 -3.72
CA PHE A 37 1.13 -24.31 -3.53
C PHE A 37 0.41 -23.56 -4.66
N ASP A 38 0.73 -23.87 -5.92
CA ASP A 38 0.10 -23.28 -7.11
C ASP A 38 -1.41 -23.53 -7.15
N ARG A 39 -1.88 -24.73 -6.78
CA ARG A 39 -3.31 -25.04 -6.72
C ARG A 39 -4.05 -24.10 -5.76
N HIS A 40 -3.51 -23.87 -4.57
CA HIS A 40 -4.12 -22.96 -3.59
C HIS A 40 -4.08 -21.51 -4.07
N VAL A 41 -2.94 -21.06 -4.63
CA VAL A 41 -2.82 -19.71 -5.20
C VAL A 41 -3.83 -19.50 -6.33
N ARG A 42 -3.92 -20.41 -7.30
CA ARG A 42 -4.86 -20.31 -8.43
C ARG A 42 -6.31 -20.30 -8.00
N HIS A 43 -6.67 -21.06 -6.98
CA HIS A 43 -8.03 -21.00 -6.44
C HIS A 43 -8.31 -19.64 -5.80
N LEU A 44 -7.43 -19.22 -4.89
CA LEU A 44 -7.58 -17.97 -4.15
C LEU A 44 -7.58 -16.76 -5.07
N ALA A 45 -6.71 -16.73 -6.07
CA ALA A 45 -6.57 -15.65 -7.07
C ALA A 45 -7.39 -15.88 -8.34
N SER A 46 -8.47 -16.67 -8.28
CA SER A 46 -9.37 -16.85 -9.42
C SER A 46 -10.36 -15.70 -9.55
N ASP A 47 -10.77 -15.40 -10.78
CA ASP A 47 -11.83 -14.43 -11.09
C ASP A 47 -13.16 -14.76 -10.38
N ASP A 48 -13.42 -16.04 -10.09
CA ASP A 48 -14.58 -16.52 -9.34
C ASP A 48 -14.63 -15.93 -7.93
N LEU A 49 -13.47 -15.63 -7.33
CA LEU A 49 -13.35 -14.97 -6.03
C LEU A 49 -13.26 -13.45 -6.14
N GLN A 50 -13.44 -12.88 -7.33
CA GLN A 50 -13.69 -11.44 -7.56
C GLN A 50 -12.68 -10.51 -6.90
N GLY A 51 -11.43 -10.96 -6.74
CA GLY A 51 -10.35 -10.20 -6.09
C GLY A 51 -10.50 -10.03 -4.56
N ARG A 52 -11.40 -10.78 -3.92
CA ARG A 52 -11.53 -10.88 -2.45
C ARG A 52 -11.64 -9.53 -1.73
N GLY A 53 -12.32 -8.57 -2.35
CA GLY A 53 -12.57 -7.25 -1.77
C GLY A 53 -13.46 -7.33 -0.53
N VAL A 54 -13.20 -6.49 0.47
CA VAL A 54 -14.01 -6.43 1.69
C VAL A 54 -15.49 -6.18 1.34
N GLY A 55 -16.37 -7.06 1.82
CA GLY A 55 -17.81 -7.01 1.56
C GLY A 55 -18.27 -7.67 0.25
N SER A 56 -17.37 -8.30 -0.51
CA SER A 56 -17.71 -9.08 -1.71
C SER A 56 -18.16 -10.51 -1.39
N ASP A 57 -18.85 -11.17 -2.31
CA ASP A 57 -19.12 -12.61 -2.21
C ASP A 57 -17.82 -13.44 -2.29
N GLY A 58 -16.82 -12.93 -3.03
CA GLY A 58 -15.53 -13.56 -3.21
C GLY A 58 -14.70 -13.68 -1.93
N ILE A 59 -14.67 -12.66 -1.07
CA ILE A 59 -14.00 -12.76 0.23
C ILE A 59 -14.69 -13.76 1.15
N GLU A 60 -16.01 -13.89 1.05
CA GLU A 60 -16.77 -14.87 1.83
C GLU A 60 -16.51 -16.31 1.37
N ALA A 61 -16.47 -16.53 0.06
CA ALA A 61 -16.07 -17.81 -0.52
C ALA A 61 -14.63 -18.18 -0.17
N ALA A 62 -13.69 -17.21 -0.18
CA ALA A 62 -12.31 -17.44 0.26
C ALA A 62 -12.24 -17.85 1.74
N ALA A 63 -12.98 -17.18 2.63
CA ALA A 63 -13.01 -17.53 4.05
C ALA A 63 -13.57 -18.94 4.29
N GLN A 64 -14.65 -19.31 3.57
CA GLN A 64 -15.23 -20.66 3.60
C GLN A 64 -14.21 -21.71 3.13
N TYR A 65 -13.56 -21.46 2.00
CA TYR A 65 -12.53 -22.33 1.45
C TYR A 65 -11.41 -22.60 2.47
N LEU A 66 -10.87 -21.55 3.09
CA LEU A 66 -9.81 -21.69 4.07
C LEU A 66 -10.25 -22.47 5.31
N ALA A 67 -11.45 -22.19 5.83
CA ALA A 67 -12.01 -22.94 6.95
C ALA A 67 -12.23 -24.43 6.61
N GLU A 68 -12.65 -24.73 5.38
CA GLU A 68 -12.79 -26.10 4.88
C GLU A 68 -11.44 -26.80 4.76
N GLN A 69 -10.43 -26.16 4.16
CA GLN A 69 -9.08 -26.70 4.08
C GLN A 69 -8.52 -27.03 5.48
N LEU A 70 -8.65 -26.12 6.44
CA LEU A 70 -8.21 -26.35 7.82
C LEU A 70 -8.99 -27.51 8.49
N ARG A 71 -10.30 -27.60 8.25
CA ARG A 71 -11.15 -28.68 8.77
C ARG A 71 -10.74 -30.04 8.20
N GLU A 72 -10.53 -30.14 6.90
CA GLU A 72 -10.10 -31.39 6.22
C GLU A 72 -8.74 -31.87 6.74
N ILE A 73 -7.83 -30.93 7.04
CA ILE A 73 -6.53 -31.23 7.64
C ILE A 73 -6.66 -31.68 9.12
N GLY A 74 -7.81 -31.46 9.76
CA GLY A 74 -8.04 -31.80 11.16
C GLY A 74 -7.49 -30.76 12.15
N VAL A 75 -7.32 -29.51 11.72
CA VAL A 75 -7.05 -28.37 12.60
C VAL A 75 -8.30 -28.08 13.43
N ARG A 76 -8.14 -27.70 14.70
CA ARG A 76 -9.30 -27.35 15.53
C ARG A 76 -9.75 -25.91 15.21
N PRO A 77 -11.05 -25.62 15.28
CA PRO A 77 -11.54 -24.24 15.19
C PRO A 77 -10.94 -23.39 16.34
N GLY A 78 -10.40 -22.21 16.01
CA GLY A 78 -9.79 -21.28 16.97
C GLY A 78 -10.46 -19.90 17.00
N GLY A 79 -11.59 -19.74 16.31
CA GLY A 79 -12.41 -18.53 16.28
C GLY A 79 -13.51 -18.51 17.35
N ASP A 80 -14.52 -17.69 17.12
CA ASP A 80 -15.62 -17.47 18.06
C ASP A 80 -16.49 -18.71 18.18
N GLN A 81 -16.94 -18.99 19.42
CA GLN A 81 -17.93 -20.03 19.74
C GLN A 81 -17.61 -21.42 19.15
N GLY A 82 -16.32 -21.77 19.04
CA GLY A 82 -15.89 -23.06 18.50
C GLY A 82 -16.00 -23.17 16.97
N THR A 83 -16.05 -22.04 16.26
CA THR A 83 -15.97 -21.96 14.80
C THR A 83 -14.55 -21.60 14.34
N PHE A 84 -14.30 -21.67 13.03
CA PHE A 84 -13.07 -21.14 12.45
C PHE A 84 -13.11 -19.62 12.26
N PHE A 85 -14.20 -18.93 12.59
CA PHE A 85 -14.38 -17.53 12.25
C PHE A 85 -14.34 -16.66 13.49
N GLN A 86 -13.53 -15.60 13.46
CA GLN A 86 -13.68 -14.48 14.38
C GLN A 86 -14.37 -13.34 13.63
N SER A 87 -15.62 -13.04 13.97
CA SER A 87 -16.46 -12.10 13.22
C SER A 87 -16.53 -10.73 13.88
N PHE A 88 -16.42 -9.67 13.08
CA PHE A 88 -16.49 -8.29 13.54
C PHE A 88 -16.88 -7.35 12.38
N ASP A 89 -17.27 -6.13 12.71
CA ASP A 89 -17.64 -5.12 11.70
C ASP A 89 -16.49 -4.15 11.42
N VAL A 90 -16.33 -3.77 10.16
CA VAL A 90 -15.43 -2.71 9.72
C VAL A 90 -16.19 -1.61 8.98
N SER A 91 -15.90 -0.35 9.32
CA SER A 91 -16.53 0.82 8.70
C SER A 91 -15.60 1.45 7.64
N ILE A 92 -15.38 0.74 6.53
CA ILE A 92 -14.45 1.18 5.47
C ILE A 92 -15.11 1.97 4.35
N SER A 93 -16.41 1.80 4.15
CA SER A 93 -17.18 2.49 3.11
C SER A 93 -18.23 3.42 3.73
N LYS A 94 -18.71 4.33 2.89
CA LYS A 94 -19.82 5.21 3.21
C LYS A 94 -20.95 4.94 2.22
N ARG A 95 -22.15 5.37 2.56
CA ARG A 95 -23.29 5.47 1.64
C ARG A 95 -23.90 6.85 1.72
N ILE A 96 -24.55 7.25 0.64
CA ILE A 96 -25.33 8.49 0.61
C ILE A 96 -26.58 8.28 1.48
N GLY A 97 -26.72 9.09 2.53
CA GLY A 97 -27.87 9.07 3.44
C GLY A 97 -29.09 9.76 2.83
N GLU A 98 -30.28 9.35 3.27
CA GLU A 98 -31.58 9.79 2.75
C GLU A 98 -31.84 11.30 2.95
N LYS A 99 -31.17 11.92 3.94
CA LYS A 99 -31.27 13.37 4.15
C LYS A 99 -30.44 14.18 3.16
N THR A 100 -29.61 13.52 2.35
CA THR A 100 -28.80 14.20 1.33
C THR A 100 -29.71 14.91 0.35
N ARG A 101 -29.53 16.22 0.24
CA ARG A 101 -30.40 17.09 -0.55
C ARG A 101 -29.65 18.31 -1.04
N LEU A 102 -30.02 18.77 -2.22
CA LEU A 102 -29.54 20.02 -2.81
C LEU A 102 -30.72 20.78 -3.40
N VAL A 103 -30.88 22.03 -2.99
CA VAL A 103 -31.98 22.90 -3.39
C VAL A 103 -31.41 24.24 -3.84
N VAL A 104 -31.73 24.64 -5.05
CA VAL A 104 -31.42 25.96 -5.61
C VAL A 104 -32.66 26.84 -5.40
N ARG A 105 -32.47 28.05 -4.85
CA ARG A 105 -33.53 29.02 -4.59
C ARG A 105 -33.20 30.33 -5.30
N GLY A 106 -33.99 30.68 -6.31
CA GLY A 106 -34.02 32.00 -6.96
C GLY A 106 -35.46 32.45 -7.11
N ASP A 107 -35.83 32.91 -8.31
CA ASP A 107 -37.24 33.17 -8.66
C ASP A 107 -38.12 31.92 -8.48
N GLU A 108 -37.53 30.76 -8.79
CA GLU A 108 -38.13 29.46 -8.51
C GLU A 108 -37.29 28.65 -7.52
N ARG A 109 -37.96 27.79 -6.76
CA ARG A 109 -37.33 26.81 -5.89
C ARG A 109 -37.22 25.48 -6.63
N ARG A 110 -36.00 25.05 -6.94
CA ARG A 110 -35.72 23.77 -7.60
C ARG A 110 -34.97 22.82 -6.68
N ARG A 111 -35.54 21.63 -6.45
CA ARG A 111 -34.85 20.52 -5.78
C ARG A 111 -34.14 19.68 -6.85
N LEU A 112 -32.87 19.39 -6.64
CA LEU A 112 -32.09 18.50 -7.49
C LEU A 112 -32.19 17.06 -6.98
N GLU A 113 -32.10 16.10 -7.88
CA GLU A 113 -32.15 14.67 -7.58
C GLU A 113 -30.74 14.07 -7.47
N VAL A 114 -30.52 13.32 -6.38
CA VAL A 114 -29.28 12.59 -6.14
C VAL A 114 -29.08 11.54 -7.25
N SER A 115 -27.85 11.34 -7.69
CA SER A 115 -27.43 10.42 -8.76
C SER A 115 -27.94 10.75 -10.17
N ARG A 116 -28.87 11.70 -10.32
CA ARG A 116 -29.26 12.26 -11.62
C ARG A 116 -28.63 13.63 -11.87
N ASP A 117 -28.86 14.56 -10.94
CA ASP A 117 -28.44 15.96 -11.06
C ASP A 117 -27.15 16.23 -10.28
N PHE A 118 -26.91 15.48 -9.19
CA PHE A 118 -25.70 15.62 -8.37
C PHE A 118 -25.38 14.38 -7.53
N VAL A 119 -24.14 14.27 -7.06
CA VAL A 119 -23.68 13.29 -6.06
C VAL A 119 -22.75 13.96 -5.05
N PRO A 120 -22.87 13.73 -3.74
CA PRO A 120 -21.85 14.17 -2.79
C PRO A 120 -20.53 13.41 -3.06
N MET A 121 -19.38 14.05 -2.83
CA MET A 121 -18.11 13.35 -2.92
C MET A 121 -17.96 12.36 -1.74
N PRO A 122 -17.36 11.16 -1.91
CA PRO A 122 -17.25 10.16 -0.83
C PRO A 122 -16.38 10.63 0.36
N PHE A 123 -15.49 11.58 0.10
CA PHE A 123 -14.68 12.27 1.10
C PHE A 123 -15.29 13.60 1.57
N SER A 124 -16.56 13.90 1.27
CA SER A 124 -17.24 15.12 1.72
C SER A 124 -17.46 15.11 3.24
N LYS A 125 -17.46 16.30 3.86
CA LYS A 125 -18.03 16.48 5.21
C LYS A 125 -19.53 16.18 5.18
N SER A 126 -20.04 15.50 6.21
CA SER A 126 -21.48 15.44 6.46
C SER A 126 -21.90 16.69 7.24
N ASP A 127 -22.57 17.63 6.57
CA ASP A 127 -23.01 18.88 7.19
C ASP A 127 -24.13 19.55 6.38
N GLY A 128 -24.84 20.46 7.03
CA GLY A 128 -25.78 21.37 6.39
C GLY A 128 -25.10 22.62 5.89
N PHE A 129 -25.56 23.16 4.77
CA PHE A 129 -25.10 24.44 4.27
C PHE A 129 -26.24 25.26 3.68
N ASP A 130 -26.10 26.57 3.82
CA ASP A 130 -27.01 27.55 3.27
C ASP A 130 -26.21 28.83 3.00
N GLY A 131 -26.23 29.29 1.75
CA GLY A 131 -25.66 30.57 1.38
C GLY A 131 -25.92 30.96 -0.08
N PRO A 132 -25.63 32.22 -0.44
CA PRO A 132 -25.59 32.66 -1.83
C PRO A 132 -24.63 31.82 -2.67
N LEU A 133 -24.88 31.71 -3.97
CA LEU A 133 -23.95 31.07 -4.91
C LEU A 133 -22.86 32.06 -5.35
N VAL A 134 -21.66 31.57 -5.65
CA VAL A 134 -20.61 32.32 -6.36
C VAL A 134 -19.94 31.37 -7.34
N PHE A 135 -19.71 31.82 -8.58
CA PHE A 135 -18.90 31.08 -9.52
C PHE A 135 -17.43 31.50 -9.38
N VAL A 136 -16.54 30.54 -9.23
CA VAL A 136 -15.10 30.77 -8.97
C VAL A 136 -14.21 30.03 -9.96
N GLY A 137 -14.55 30.03 -11.25
CA GLY A 137 -13.70 29.44 -12.29
C GLY A 137 -13.32 27.99 -11.99
N TYR A 138 -12.01 27.70 -11.93
CA TYR A 138 -11.49 26.39 -11.54
C TYR A 138 -11.14 26.30 -10.04
N GLY A 139 -11.42 27.32 -9.23
CA GLY A 139 -11.11 27.36 -7.79
C GLY A 139 -9.60 27.38 -7.50
N ILE A 140 -8.81 27.88 -8.45
CA ILE A 140 -7.35 28.00 -8.35
C ILE A 140 -7.00 29.24 -7.53
N ASP A 141 -5.98 29.08 -6.72
CA ASP A 141 -5.29 30.19 -6.05
C ASP A 141 -3.80 29.87 -6.16
N GLU A 142 -3.11 30.64 -6.99
CA GLU A 142 -1.67 30.55 -7.18
C GLU A 142 -1.01 31.89 -6.86
N SER A 143 -1.66 32.82 -6.14
CA SER A 143 -1.15 34.17 -5.91
C SER A 143 0.31 34.23 -5.39
N ASP A 144 0.78 33.17 -4.72
CA ASP A 144 2.15 33.06 -4.21
C ASP A 144 3.19 32.64 -5.27
N GLU A 145 2.75 32.08 -6.40
CA GLU A 145 3.63 31.47 -7.39
C GLU A 145 3.36 31.87 -8.86
N HIS A 146 2.16 32.38 -9.17
CA HIS A 146 1.73 32.96 -10.44
C HIS A 146 0.67 34.04 -10.18
N ASP A 147 0.50 34.98 -11.12
CA ASP A 147 -0.53 36.03 -11.01
C ASP A 147 -1.92 35.50 -11.45
N TYR A 148 -2.36 34.37 -10.88
CA TYR A 148 -3.66 33.76 -11.18
C TYR A 148 -4.39 33.34 -9.90
N ASN A 149 -5.57 33.91 -9.68
CA ASN A 149 -6.42 33.57 -8.54
C ASN A 149 -7.90 33.71 -8.91
N ASP A 150 -8.60 32.57 -8.96
CA ASP A 150 -10.03 32.51 -9.27
C ASP A 150 -10.90 33.19 -8.20
N TYR A 151 -10.35 33.53 -7.03
CA TYR A 151 -11.09 34.23 -5.98
C TYR A 151 -10.93 35.75 -6.05
N ASP A 152 -10.13 36.27 -6.97
CA ASP A 152 -9.96 37.72 -7.12
C ASP A 152 -11.25 38.39 -7.58
N GLY A 153 -11.59 39.50 -6.92
CA GLY A 153 -12.81 40.27 -7.21
C GLY A 153 -14.12 39.64 -6.73
N VAL A 154 -14.09 38.49 -6.04
CA VAL A 154 -15.28 37.82 -5.50
C VAL A 154 -15.14 37.48 -4.02
N ASP A 155 -16.15 37.84 -3.21
CA ASP A 155 -16.22 37.39 -1.82
C ASP A 155 -16.93 36.04 -1.74
N VAL A 156 -16.30 35.04 -1.13
CA VAL A 156 -16.86 33.70 -0.93
C VAL A 156 -17.19 33.38 0.52
N ARG A 157 -16.95 34.31 1.46
CA ARG A 157 -17.16 34.09 2.89
C ARG A 157 -18.65 33.83 3.17
N GLY A 158 -18.94 32.68 3.76
CA GLY A 158 -20.31 32.27 4.09
C GLY A 158 -21.14 31.80 2.89
N LYS A 159 -20.55 31.66 1.70
CA LYS A 159 -21.24 31.36 0.44
C LYS A 159 -20.97 29.93 -0.03
N VAL A 160 -21.77 29.46 -0.99
CA VAL A 160 -21.57 28.20 -1.70
C VAL A 160 -20.83 28.52 -3.00
N VAL A 161 -19.73 27.82 -3.26
CA VAL A 161 -18.91 28.08 -4.46
C VAL A 161 -19.19 27.03 -5.53
N LEU A 162 -19.44 27.46 -6.77
CA LEU A 162 -19.51 26.63 -7.97
C LEU A 162 -18.19 26.77 -8.74
N MET A 163 -17.56 25.64 -9.08
CA MET A 163 -16.28 25.62 -9.79
C MET A 163 -16.15 24.44 -10.73
N PHE A 164 -15.28 24.58 -11.73
CA PHE A 164 -14.90 23.48 -12.60
C PHE A 164 -14.01 22.45 -11.90
N ARG A 165 -14.17 21.19 -12.30
CA ARG A 165 -13.18 20.14 -12.07
C ARG A 165 -11.94 20.40 -12.94
N TYR A 166 -10.80 19.82 -12.54
CA TYR A 166 -9.53 19.95 -13.26
C TYR A 166 -8.97 21.38 -13.26
N GLU A 167 -8.31 21.79 -14.33
CA GLU A 167 -7.65 23.08 -14.50
C GLU A 167 -7.71 23.54 -15.97
N PRO A 168 -7.54 24.84 -16.27
CA PRO A 168 -7.58 25.35 -17.64
C PRO A 168 -6.59 24.63 -18.57
N GLY A 169 -7.00 24.35 -19.80
CA GLY A 169 -6.12 23.77 -20.83
C GLY A 169 -5.91 22.25 -20.75
N TRP A 170 -6.47 21.55 -19.75
CA TRP A 170 -6.34 20.10 -19.63
C TRP A 170 -6.98 19.32 -20.80
N TRP A 171 -7.99 19.89 -21.47
CA TRP A 171 -8.66 19.28 -22.63
C TRP A 171 -8.12 19.79 -23.98
N SER A 172 -7.07 20.62 -24.01
CA SER A 172 -6.69 21.39 -25.19
C SER A 172 -5.87 20.65 -26.27
N SER A 173 -5.63 19.34 -26.16
CA SER A 173 -4.95 18.60 -27.22
C SER A 173 -5.96 18.14 -28.27
N GLU A 174 -5.87 18.68 -29.48
CA GLU A 174 -6.49 18.11 -30.69
C GLU A 174 -5.82 16.78 -31.14
N ALA A 175 -5.02 16.13 -30.27
CA ALA A 175 -4.26 14.95 -30.62
C ALA A 175 -5.12 13.68 -30.51
N VAL A 176 -5.56 13.21 -31.68
CA VAL A 176 -6.06 11.86 -31.92
C VAL A 176 -4.85 10.92 -32.03
N ASP A 177 -4.29 10.53 -30.89
CA ASP A 177 -3.48 9.32 -30.75
C ASP A 177 -3.65 8.77 -29.32
N GLU A 178 -4.07 7.52 -29.19
CA GLU A 178 -4.25 6.84 -27.89
C GLU A 178 -2.95 6.84 -27.05
N GLN A 179 -1.79 6.92 -27.70
CA GLN A 179 -0.50 7.06 -27.01
C GLN A 179 -0.29 8.45 -26.39
N GLU A 180 -0.76 9.54 -27.02
CA GLU A 180 -0.64 10.90 -26.46
C GLU A 180 -1.64 11.17 -25.35
N VAL A 181 -2.82 10.52 -25.37
CA VAL A 181 -3.79 10.58 -24.27
C VAL A 181 -3.18 10.00 -22.97
N GLN A 182 -2.36 8.95 -23.07
CA GLN A 182 -1.65 8.40 -21.91
C GLN A 182 -0.52 9.29 -21.37
N THR A 183 0.11 10.11 -22.22
CA THR A 183 1.13 11.10 -21.80
C THR A 183 0.51 12.42 -21.31
N ALA A 184 -0.64 12.83 -21.85
CA ALA A 184 -1.40 14.01 -21.43
C ALA A 184 -2.11 13.79 -20.08
N ALA A 185 -2.57 12.56 -19.80
CA ALA A 185 -3.07 12.13 -18.49
C ALA A 185 -2.08 12.32 -17.33
N ARG A 186 -0.78 12.51 -17.62
CA ARG A 186 0.32 12.65 -16.65
C ARG A 186 0.66 14.10 -16.28
N ARG A 187 -0.14 15.09 -16.69
CA ARG A 187 0.17 16.54 -16.61
C ARG A 187 -0.71 17.37 -15.66
N HIS A 188 -1.49 16.77 -14.77
CA HIS A 188 -2.24 17.54 -13.78
C HIS A 188 -1.32 18.23 -12.77
N THR A 189 -1.49 19.53 -12.53
CA THR A 189 -0.87 20.20 -11.39
C THR A 189 -1.68 19.92 -10.10
N ARG A 190 -1.20 20.39 -8.94
CA ARG A 190 -2.00 20.36 -7.71
C ARG A 190 -3.39 20.95 -7.89
N HIS A 191 -3.57 21.93 -8.76
CA HIS A 191 -4.78 22.73 -8.83
C HIS A 191 -5.98 21.93 -9.38
N ALA A 192 -5.73 20.84 -10.11
CA ALA A 192 -6.76 19.93 -10.58
C ALA A 192 -7.43 19.10 -9.46
N TYR A 193 -6.72 18.83 -8.36
CA TYR A 193 -7.15 17.88 -7.35
C TYR A 193 -8.18 18.46 -6.36
N PHE A 194 -9.22 17.68 -6.01
CA PHE A 194 -10.34 18.08 -5.13
C PHE A 194 -9.92 18.71 -3.79
N THR A 195 -8.98 18.09 -3.09
CA THR A 195 -8.49 18.53 -1.78
C THR A 195 -7.84 19.94 -1.80
N THR A 196 -7.33 20.46 -2.93
CA THR A 196 -6.73 21.80 -3.11
C THR A 196 -7.85 22.80 -3.17
N LYS A 197 -8.80 22.51 -4.05
CA LYS A 197 -9.98 23.32 -4.28
C LYS A 197 -10.76 23.45 -2.97
N ALA A 198 -10.86 22.35 -2.23
CA ALA A 198 -11.43 22.33 -0.89
C ALA A 198 -10.67 23.20 0.11
N GLU A 199 -9.35 23.10 0.15
CA GLU A 199 -8.51 23.92 1.03
C GLU A 199 -8.62 25.41 0.70
N HIS A 200 -8.57 25.80 -0.58
CA HIS A 200 -8.66 27.18 -1.03
C HIS A 200 -10.01 27.81 -0.68
N ALA A 201 -11.10 27.09 -0.96
CA ALA A 201 -12.45 27.53 -0.61
C ALA A 201 -12.63 27.64 0.92
N ARG A 202 -12.11 26.67 1.68
CA ARG A 202 -12.16 26.65 3.16
C ARG A 202 -11.40 27.82 3.78
N LYS A 203 -10.16 28.07 3.35
CA LYS A 203 -9.33 29.18 3.86
C LYS A 203 -10.04 30.54 3.71
N ARG A 204 -10.86 30.68 2.66
CA ARG A 204 -11.64 31.90 2.36
C ARG A 204 -13.05 31.91 2.97
N GLY A 205 -13.41 30.87 3.73
CA GLY A 205 -14.66 30.82 4.48
C GLY A 205 -15.89 30.39 3.66
N ALA A 206 -15.71 29.71 2.53
CA ALA A 206 -16.83 29.09 1.83
C ALA A 206 -17.52 28.03 2.72
N LYS A 207 -18.83 27.86 2.57
CA LYS A 207 -19.63 26.88 3.32
C LYS A 207 -19.75 25.53 2.66
N ALA A 208 -19.72 25.48 1.33
CA ALA A 208 -19.82 24.26 0.54
C ALA A 208 -19.29 24.48 -0.88
N ILE A 209 -18.96 23.39 -1.55
CA ILE A 209 -18.44 23.38 -2.92
C ILE A 209 -19.37 22.55 -3.80
N LEU A 210 -19.80 23.15 -4.90
CA LEU A 210 -20.37 22.46 -6.05
C LEU A 210 -19.28 22.39 -7.12
N ILE A 211 -18.91 21.19 -7.52
CA ILE A 211 -17.94 20.97 -8.59
C ILE A 211 -18.65 20.46 -9.84
N VAL A 212 -18.24 20.91 -11.01
CA VAL A 212 -18.85 20.50 -12.29
C VAL A 212 -17.75 20.13 -13.30
N ASN A 213 -18.00 19.11 -14.13
CA ASN A 213 -17.07 18.79 -15.22
C ASN A 213 -17.03 19.96 -16.24
N PRO A 214 -15.85 20.35 -16.75
CA PRO A 214 -15.77 21.23 -17.91
C PRO A 214 -16.37 20.56 -19.17
N TYR A 215 -16.64 21.35 -20.21
CA TYR A 215 -16.98 20.83 -21.53
C TYR A 215 -15.72 20.27 -22.23
N PRO A 216 -15.80 19.08 -22.86
CA PRO A 216 -14.72 18.52 -23.67
C PRO A 216 -14.64 19.19 -25.06
N ARG A 217 -13.50 19.03 -25.78
CA ARG A 217 -13.32 19.45 -27.20
C ARG A 217 -14.15 18.59 -28.14
N SER A 218 -14.22 17.30 -27.81
CA SER A 218 -15.00 16.31 -28.54
C SER A 218 -16.34 16.11 -27.84
N GLU A 219 -17.45 16.34 -28.56
CA GLU A 219 -18.81 16.19 -28.03
C GLU A 219 -19.18 14.76 -27.61
N LYS A 220 -18.29 13.78 -27.82
CA LYS A 220 -18.53 12.36 -27.59
C LYS A 220 -18.40 11.93 -26.12
N GLU A 221 -17.87 12.75 -25.22
CA GLU A 221 -17.70 12.37 -23.82
C GLU A 221 -18.94 12.67 -22.96
N PRO A 222 -19.53 11.64 -22.30
CA PRO A 222 -20.69 11.82 -21.45
C PRO A 222 -20.36 12.61 -20.19
N ASP A 223 -21.30 13.43 -19.72
CA ASP A 223 -21.20 14.12 -18.44
C ASP A 223 -21.50 13.16 -17.28
N ARG A 224 -20.48 12.43 -16.83
CA ARG A 224 -20.62 11.46 -15.75
C ARG A 224 -20.37 12.12 -14.39
N LEU A 225 -21.29 11.90 -13.46
CA LEU A 225 -21.09 12.19 -12.04
C LEU A 225 -19.96 11.29 -11.47
N TYR A 226 -19.41 11.70 -10.34
CA TYR A 226 -18.32 10.97 -9.70
C TYR A 226 -18.81 9.62 -9.15
N ASP A 227 -18.00 8.56 -9.29
CA ASP A 227 -18.34 7.27 -8.68
C ASP A 227 -18.13 7.33 -7.16
N PHE A 228 -19.19 7.09 -6.41
CA PHE A 228 -19.19 7.20 -4.95
C PHE A 228 -18.40 6.06 -4.29
N ASP A 229 -18.23 4.92 -4.98
CA ASP A 229 -17.69 3.67 -4.45
C ASP A 229 -16.14 3.63 -4.39
N THR A 230 -15.49 4.78 -4.15
CA THR A 230 -14.03 4.87 -4.07
C THR A 230 -13.62 4.83 -2.60
N GLY A 231 -13.01 3.74 -2.14
CA GLY A 231 -12.65 3.41 -0.74
C GLY A 231 -11.66 4.35 -0.03
N ARG A 232 -11.84 5.67 -0.12
CA ARG A 232 -11.01 6.67 0.57
C ARG A 232 -11.61 7.03 1.93
N SER A 233 -10.82 6.87 2.98
CA SER A 233 -11.22 7.15 4.37
C SER A 233 -11.10 8.64 4.77
N ALA A 234 -10.26 9.42 4.08
CA ALA A 234 -10.05 10.83 4.40
C ALA A 234 -11.32 11.66 4.17
N THR A 235 -11.67 12.51 5.13
CA THR A 235 -12.86 13.38 5.06
C THR A 235 -12.41 14.84 4.99
N LEU A 236 -12.93 15.59 4.03
CA LEU A 236 -12.73 17.03 3.87
C LEU A 236 -13.47 17.81 4.96
N ASP A 237 -13.06 19.05 5.17
CA ASP A 237 -13.68 19.96 6.15
C ASP A 237 -14.94 20.67 5.62
N LEU A 238 -15.26 20.53 4.33
CA LEU A 238 -16.43 21.16 3.69
C LEU A 238 -17.32 20.13 3.00
N PRO A 239 -18.64 20.35 2.98
CA PRO A 239 -19.53 19.69 2.03
C PRO A 239 -19.07 19.95 0.59
N MET A 240 -18.82 18.89 -0.18
CA MET A 240 -18.45 18.96 -1.59
C MET A 240 -19.36 18.02 -2.39
N LEU A 241 -20.00 18.53 -3.43
CA LEU A 241 -20.90 17.78 -4.30
C LEU A 241 -20.51 17.98 -5.77
N HIS A 242 -20.47 16.90 -6.53
CA HIS A 242 -20.37 16.96 -7.99
C HIS A 242 -21.78 17.14 -8.56
N VAL A 243 -22.00 18.21 -9.32
CA VAL A 243 -23.24 18.49 -10.05
C VAL A 243 -23.02 18.26 -11.54
N THR A 244 -24.06 17.85 -12.27
CA THR A 244 -23.99 17.78 -13.75
C THR A 244 -23.83 19.17 -14.36
N ARG A 245 -23.27 19.23 -15.57
CA ARG A 245 -23.26 20.43 -16.43
C ARG A 245 -24.66 21.00 -16.57
N ALA A 246 -25.67 20.17 -16.82
CA ALA A 246 -27.05 20.61 -16.94
C ALA A 246 -27.59 21.30 -15.66
N ALA A 247 -27.26 20.77 -14.48
CA ALA A 247 -27.64 21.39 -13.22
C ALA A 247 -26.91 22.72 -12.98
N ALA A 248 -25.60 22.78 -13.27
CA ALA A 248 -24.80 23.99 -13.14
C ALA A 248 -25.20 25.08 -14.16
N GLU A 249 -25.48 24.73 -15.43
CA GLU A 249 -25.97 25.66 -16.45
C GLU A 249 -27.29 26.32 -16.02
N HIS A 250 -28.21 25.55 -15.43
CA HIS A 250 -29.44 26.10 -14.90
C HIS A 250 -29.18 27.12 -13.76
N MET A 251 -28.21 26.85 -12.88
CA MET A 251 -27.83 27.79 -11.83
C MET A 251 -27.23 29.08 -12.40
N LEU A 252 -26.38 28.98 -13.43
CA LEU A 252 -25.77 30.15 -14.07
C LEU A 252 -26.79 30.96 -14.88
N SER A 253 -27.66 30.29 -15.62
CA SER A 253 -28.71 30.96 -16.40
C SER A 253 -29.68 31.71 -15.49
N ALA A 254 -30.12 31.10 -14.38
CA ALA A 254 -30.96 31.76 -13.39
C ALA A 254 -30.23 32.91 -12.65
N ALA A 255 -28.89 32.95 -12.70
CA ALA A 255 -28.07 34.04 -12.17
C ALA A 255 -27.87 35.20 -13.16
N GLY A 256 -28.32 35.05 -14.41
CA GLY A 256 -27.96 35.95 -15.50
C GLY A 256 -26.47 35.91 -15.87
N LEU A 257 -25.77 34.82 -15.55
CA LEU A 257 -24.37 34.61 -15.92
C LEU A 257 -24.24 33.95 -17.31
N PRO A 258 -23.09 34.12 -17.99
CA PRO A 258 -22.79 33.36 -19.21
C PRO A 258 -22.84 31.85 -18.96
N SER A 259 -23.03 31.07 -20.03
CA SER A 259 -23.02 29.60 -19.96
C SER A 259 -21.69 29.05 -19.42
N LEU A 260 -21.67 27.82 -18.91
CA LEU A 260 -20.41 27.18 -18.48
C LEU A 260 -19.41 27.14 -19.64
N ARG A 261 -19.87 26.86 -20.86
CA ARG A 261 -19.02 26.84 -22.05
C ARG A 261 -18.36 28.20 -22.30
N GLU A 262 -19.13 29.28 -22.29
CA GLU A 262 -18.60 30.63 -22.48
C GLU A 262 -17.63 31.03 -21.35
N LEU A 263 -17.95 30.69 -20.10
CA LEU A 263 -17.06 30.96 -18.96
C LEU A 263 -15.74 30.19 -19.10
N GLN A 264 -15.81 28.92 -19.47
CA GLN A 264 -14.64 28.08 -19.72
C GLN A 264 -13.77 28.64 -20.87
N GLU A 265 -14.38 28.97 -22.01
CA GLU A 265 -13.70 29.55 -23.17
C GLU A 265 -13.04 30.89 -22.83
N ARG A 266 -13.70 31.74 -22.03
CA ARG A 266 -13.12 33.00 -21.53
C ARG A 266 -11.89 32.75 -20.68
N ILE A 267 -11.97 31.84 -19.71
CA ILE A 267 -10.84 31.51 -18.83
C ILE A 267 -9.65 31.02 -19.65
N GLU A 268 -9.90 30.16 -20.63
CA GLU A 268 -8.83 29.53 -21.41
C GLU A 268 -8.21 30.45 -22.45
N THR A 269 -9.03 31.29 -23.09
CA THR A 269 -8.55 32.22 -24.11
C THR A 269 -7.84 33.42 -23.49
N SER A 270 -8.45 34.02 -22.46
CA SER A 270 -7.89 35.21 -21.80
C SER A 270 -6.79 34.88 -20.81
N LYS A 271 -6.75 33.64 -20.31
CA LYS A 271 -5.91 33.20 -19.19
C LYS A 271 -6.14 33.99 -17.91
N ASN A 272 -7.29 34.65 -17.78
CA ASN A 272 -7.71 35.39 -16.60
C ASN A 272 -8.91 34.70 -15.93
N PRO A 273 -9.09 34.89 -14.61
CA PRO A 273 -10.30 34.47 -13.92
C PRO A 273 -11.57 35.04 -14.58
N ALA A 274 -12.60 34.21 -14.71
CA ALA A 274 -13.95 34.63 -15.11
C ALA A 274 -14.97 34.46 -13.98
N SER A 275 -14.49 34.57 -12.74
CA SER A 275 -15.27 34.41 -11.53
C SER A 275 -16.31 35.52 -11.40
N ALA A 276 -17.47 35.17 -10.86
CA ALA A 276 -18.60 36.08 -10.78
C ALA A 276 -19.43 35.84 -9.52
N SER A 277 -19.78 36.94 -8.84
CA SER A 277 -20.82 36.90 -7.81
C SER A 277 -22.17 36.64 -8.47
N VAL A 278 -22.93 35.70 -7.91
CA VAL A 278 -24.30 35.47 -8.33
C VAL A 278 -25.23 36.30 -7.46
N THR A 279 -26.13 37.04 -8.09
CA THR A 279 -27.21 37.76 -7.39
C THR A 279 -28.52 37.00 -7.52
N GLY A 280 -29.40 37.09 -6.52
CA GLY A 280 -30.73 36.48 -6.56
C GLY A 280 -30.80 34.96 -6.32
N LEU A 281 -29.68 34.23 -6.31
CA LEU A 281 -29.66 32.77 -6.02
C LEU A 281 -28.97 32.41 -4.71
N SER A 282 -29.60 31.53 -3.96
CA SER A 282 -29.00 30.81 -2.84
C SER A 282 -29.11 29.30 -3.03
N VAL A 283 -28.14 28.58 -2.47
CA VAL A 283 -28.13 27.12 -2.46
C VAL A 283 -28.23 26.65 -1.03
N ASN A 284 -29.18 25.76 -0.78
CA ASN A 284 -29.33 25.07 0.48
C ASN A 284 -29.17 23.57 0.28
N GLY A 285 -28.37 22.94 1.12
CA GLY A 285 -28.16 21.52 1.06
C GLY A 285 -27.82 20.90 2.40
N TYR A 286 -27.84 19.59 2.41
CA TYR A 286 -27.33 18.76 3.50
C TYR A 286 -26.63 17.58 2.84
N VAL A 287 -25.42 17.28 3.29
CA VAL A 287 -24.73 16.04 2.93
C VAL A 287 -24.81 15.10 4.12
N GLU A 288 -25.34 13.92 3.91
CA GLU A 288 -25.31 12.83 4.90
C GLU A 288 -24.51 11.68 4.30
N LEU A 289 -23.31 11.43 4.82
CA LEU A 289 -22.56 10.22 4.49
C LEU A 289 -22.59 9.29 5.69
N ALA A 290 -23.44 8.27 5.62
CA ALA A 290 -23.51 7.25 6.66
C ALA A 290 -22.38 6.25 6.45
N ARG A 291 -21.66 5.90 7.52
CA ARG A 291 -20.75 4.76 7.49
C ARG A 291 -21.55 3.49 7.24
N VAL A 292 -21.00 2.60 6.44
CA VAL A 292 -21.53 1.25 6.28
C VAL A 292 -20.63 0.35 7.11
N ASP A 293 -21.23 -0.29 8.10
CA ASP A 293 -20.59 -1.34 8.86
C ASP A 293 -20.68 -2.62 8.03
N THR A 294 -19.53 -3.09 7.56
CA THR A 294 -19.41 -4.30 6.76
C THR A 294 -18.95 -5.43 7.67
N PRO A 295 -19.74 -6.50 7.84
CA PRO A 295 -19.29 -7.66 8.59
C PRO A 295 -18.15 -8.33 7.85
N VAL A 296 -17.09 -8.67 8.57
CA VAL A 296 -15.91 -9.38 8.08
C VAL A 296 -15.51 -10.46 9.08
N LYS A 297 -14.59 -11.34 8.70
CA LYS A 297 -14.11 -12.40 9.58
C LYS A 297 -12.64 -12.72 9.38
N ASN A 298 -11.89 -12.88 10.47
CA ASN A 298 -10.62 -13.61 10.39
C ASN A 298 -10.93 -15.12 10.36
N VAL A 299 -10.12 -15.92 9.67
CA VAL A 299 -10.17 -17.38 9.74
C VAL A 299 -9.09 -17.87 10.69
N VAL A 300 -9.46 -18.51 11.80
CA VAL A 300 -8.59 -18.87 12.91
C VAL A 300 -8.63 -20.38 13.16
N GLY A 301 -7.49 -21.04 13.01
CA GLY A 301 -7.27 -22.45 13.34
C GLY A 301 -6.32 -22.64 14.52
N LEU A 302 -6.51 -23.70 15.29
CA LEU A 302 -5.68 -24.07 16.43
C LEU A 302 -5.12 -25.49 16.28
N ILE A 303 -3.80 -25.61 16.41
CA ILE A 303 -3.08 -26.88 16.55
C ILE A 303 -2.57 -26.95 17.99
N PRO A 304 -3.17 -27.79 18.85
CA PRO A 304 -2.74 -27.91 20.24
C PRO A 304 -1.32 -28.47 20.35
N GLY A 305 -0.53 -27.88 21.24
CA GLY A 305 0.74 -28.45 21.69
C GLY A 305 0.55 -29.47 22.83
N GLU A 306 1.67 -30.05 23.28
CA GLU A 306 1.72 -31.02 24.36
C GLU A 306 2.71 -30.63 25.46
N GLY A 307 2.44 -31.06 26.69
CA GLY A 307 3.32 -30.81 27.83
C GLY A 307 3.12 -29.45 28.50
N PRO A 308 4.10 -28.97 29.27
CA PRO A 308 3.92 -27.87 30.22
C PRO A 308 3.76 -26.48 29.57
N THR A 309 4.13 -26.33 28.30
CA THR A 309 4.04 -25.06 27.54
C THR A 309 2.92 -25.10 26.50
N ALA A 310 2.03 -26.10 26.54
CA ALA A 310 0.95 -26.25 25.57
C ALA A 310 -0.04 -25.08 25.58
N ASP A 311 -0.08 -24.31 26.67
CA ASP A 311 -0.89 -23.09 26.83
C ASP A 311 -0.19 -21.80 26.36
N GLU A 312 1.00 -21.91 25.75
CA GLU A 312 1.68 -20.85 25.02
C GLU A 312 1.49 -21.01 23.51
N TYR A 313 1.49 -19.90 22.77
CA TYR A 313 1.06 -19.88 21.37
C TYR A 313 2.07 -19.23 20.43
N VAL A 314 2.42 -19.92 19.35
CA VAL A 314 3.04 -19.31 18.16
C VAL A 314 1.93 -18.98 17.17
N VAL A 315 1.84 -17.73 16.75
CA VAL A 315 0.89 -17.31 15.71
C VAL A 315 1.59 -17.35 14.35
N ILE A 316 0.94 -17.94 13.35
CA ILE A 316 1.36 -17.88 11.95
C ILE A 316 0.21 -17.22 11.17
N GLY A 317 0.52 -16.16 10.44
CA GLY A 317 -0.48 -15.31 9.80
C GLY A 317 -0.19 -15.00 8.34
N ALA A 318 -1.25 -14.75 7.59
CA ALA A 318 -1.26 -14.14 6.26
C ALA A 318 -2.62 -13.44 6.09
N HIS A 319 -2.71 -12.32 5.37
CA HIS A 319 -4.01 -11.79 4.98
C HIS A 319 -4.55 -12.51 3.75
N TYR A 320 -5.87 -12.50 3.58
CA TYR A 320 -6.56 -13.14 2.45
C TYR A 320 -7.50 -12.20 1.67
N ASP A 321 -7.70 -10.95 2.13
CA ASP A 321 -8.41 -9.91 1.38
C ASP A 321 -7.50 -9.25 0.34
N HIS A 322 -8.04 -8.85 -0.80
CA HIS A 322 -7.32 -7.96 -1.72
C HIS A 322 -8.26 -6.83 -2.18
N LEU A 323 -7.94 -6.12 -3.26
CA LEU A 323 -8.64 -4.89 -3.67
C LEU A 323 -10.04 -5.12 -4.28
N GLY A 324 -10.39 -6.34 -4.69
CA GLY A 324 -11.67 -6.66 -5.31
C GLY A 324 -11.84 -6.11 -6.74
N LEU A 325 -13.09 -5.83 -7.13
CA LEU A 325 -13.45 -5.24 -8.41
C LEU A 325 -13.40 -3.70 -8.35
N THR A 326 -12.28 -3.11 -8.78
CA THR A 326 -12.06 -1.65 -8.68
C THR A 326 -11.30 -1.07 -9.87
N THR A 327 -11.29 0.25 -9.99
CA THR A 327 -10.55 0.97 -11.05
C THR A 327 -9.04 0.74 -10.95
N ASN A 328 -8.33 0.81 -12.08
CA ASN A 328 -6.88 0.73 -12.07
C ASN A 328 -6.27 2.12 -11.84
N TRP A 329 -5.59 2.33 -10.70
CA TRP A 329 -4.98 3.61 -10.34
C TRP A 329 -3.86 4.05 -11.30
N ARG A 330 -3.23 3.12 -12.04
CA ARG A 330 -2.27 3.45 -13.10
C ARG A 330 -2.92 3.94 -14.39
N LYS A 331 -4.23 3.76 -14.53
CA LYS A 331 -5.07 4.27 -15.62
C LYS A 331 -6.13 5.23 -15.04
N PRO A 332 -5.74 6.39 -14.49
CA PRO A 332 -6.67 7.27 -13.75
C PRO A 332 -7.80 7.88 -14.61
N ASN A 333 -7.69 7.83 -15.93
CA ASN A 333 -8.73 8.27 -16.87
C ASN A 333 -9.61 7.11 -17.38
N ASP A 334 -9.29 5.88 -17.00
CA ASP A 334 -10.08 4.70 -17.32
C ASP A 334 -11.09 4.45 -16.20
N ALA A 335 -12.37 4.61 -16.52
CA ALA A 335 -13.46 4.37 -15.57
C ALA A 335 -13.84 2.88 -15.47
N ASN A 336 -13.22 1.99 -16.24
CA ASN A 336 -13.48 0.56 -16.18
C ASN A 336 -13.01 -0.01 -14.83
N LYS A 337 -13.81 -0.91 -14.27
CA LYS A 337 -13.43 -1.71 -13.11
C LYS A 337 -12.78 -3.00 -13.59
N TYR A 338 -11.73 -3.40 -12.88
CA TYR A 338 -10.97 -4.62 -13.14
C TYR A 338 -10.98 -5.48 -11.88
N ILE A 339 -10.94 -6.80 -12.05
CA ILE A 339 -10.69 -7.70 -10.94
C ILE A 339 -9.20 -7.58 -10.60
N HIS A 340 -8.89 -7.31 -9.35
CA HIS A 340 -7.53 -7.39 -8.84
C HIS A 340 -7.41 -8.72 -8.11
N ASN A 341 -6.81 -9.71 -8.77
CA ASN A 341 -6.79 -11.09 -8.27
C ASN A 341 -5.83 -11.30 -7.10
N GLY A 342 -4.75 -10.52 -7.00
CA GLY A 342 -3.86 -10.56 -5.84
C GLY A 342 -3.21 -11.93 -5.64
N ALA A 343 -2.51 -12.43 -6.66
CA ALA A 343 -1.89 -13.75 -6.63
C ALA A 343 -0.64 -13.79 -5.75
N ASP A 344 0.23 -12.79 -5.83
CA ASP A 344 1.34 -12.67 -4.90
C ASP A 344 0.91 -11.93 -3.64
N ASP A 345 0.27 -10.77 -3.83
CA ASP A 345 -0.36 -9.95 -2.81
C ASP A 345 -1.85 -10.23 -2.80
N ASN A 346 -2.29 -11.34 -2.20
CA ASN A 346 -1.67 -12.03 -1.07
C ASN A 346 -1.86 -13.55 -1.08
N ALA A 347 -2.44 -14.10 -2.15
CA ALA A 347 -2.83 -15.50 -2.21
C ALA A 347 -1.64 -16.44 -1.96
N SER A 348 -0.42 -16.02 -2.31
CA SER A 348 0.83 -16.73 -2.03
C SER A 348 1.05 -17.01 -0.53
N GLY A 349 0.84 -16.03 0.35
CA GLY A 349 0.98 -16.18 1.80
C GLY A 349 -0.14 -17.04 2.39
N THR A 350 -1.37 -16.84 1.93
CA THR A 350 -2.51 -17.63 2.38
C THR A 350 -2.42 -19.10 1.92
N ALA A 351 -1.90 -19.37 0.72
CA ALA A 351 -1.61 -20.73 0.26
C ALA A 351 -0.57 -21.42 1.15
N ALA A 352 0.50 -20.71 1.52
CA ALA A 352 1.50 -21.21 2.47
C ALA A 352 0.89 -21.55 3.84
N LEU A 353 -0.07 -20.77 4.33
CA LEU A 353 -0.75 -21.04 5.59
C LEU A 353 -1.44 -22.42 5.59
N VAL A 354 -2.08 -22.79 4.48
CA VAL A 354 -2.72 -24.11 4.30
C VAL A 354 -1.68 -25.24 4.25
N LEU A 355 -0.57 -25.05 3.54
CA LEU A 355 0.53 -26.02 3.50
C LEU A 355 1.18 -26.22 4.87
N LEU A 356 1.42 -25.13 5.61
CA LEU A 356 1.94 -25.17 6.98
C LEU A 356 0.99 -25.93 7.90
N ALA A 357 -0.32 -25.69 7.82
CA ALA A 357 -1.31 -26.42 8.59
C ALA A 357 -1.20 -27.94 8.37
N ARG A 358 -1.11 -28.36 7.10
CA ARG A 358 -0.95 -29.77 6.72
C ARG A 358 0.34 -30.37 7.26
N ALA A 359 1.45 -29.65 7.13
CA ALA A 359 2.76 -30.11 7.58
C ALA A 359 2.85 -30.20 9.11
N LEU A 360 2.38 -29.19 9.83
CA LEU A 360 2.34 -29.17 11.30
C LEU A 360 1.48 -30.31 11.86
N LYS A 361 0.32 -30.59 11.26
CA LYS A 361 -0.55 -31.71 11.69
C LYS A 361 0.02 -33.08 11.35
N ALA A 362 0.81 -33.20 10.29
CA ALA A 362 1.49 -34.44 9.91
C ALA A 362 2.78 -34.68 10.73
N GLY A 363 3.39 -33.62 11.24
CA GLY A 363 4.61 -33.66 12.05
C GLY A 363 4.40 -34.21 13.47
N PRO A 364 5.48 -34.35 14.24
CA PRO A 364 5.39 -34.65 15.67
C PRO A 364 4.64 -33.53 16.42
N PRO A 365 3.95 -33.85 17.54
CA PRO A 365 3.36 -32.83 18.39
C PRO A 365 4.40 -31.83 18.89
N LEU A 366 4.06 -30.54 18.83
CA LEU A 366 4.90 -29.44 19.31
C LEU A 366 4.66 -29.18 20.80
N LYS A 367 5.63 -28.60 21.50
CA LYS A 367 5.46 -28.25 22.92
C LYS A 367 4.52 -27.08 23.15
N ARG A 368 4.49 -26.11 22.23
CA ARG A 368 3.56 -24.97 22.24
C ARG A 368 2.46 -25.18 21.22
N SER A 369 1.30 -24.61 21.49
CA SER A 369 0.22 -24.58 20.51
C SER A 369 0.56 -23.62 19.37
N VAL A 370 0.02 -23.89 18.17
CA VAL A 370 0.12 -23.01 17.01
C VAL A 370 -1.25 -22.49 16.65
N ILE A 371 -1.36 -21.17 16.47
CA ILE A 371 -2.57 -20.51 15.95
C ILE A 371 -2.28 -20.10 14.51
N LEU A 372 -3.12 -20.56 13.59
CA LEU A 372 -3.10 -20.19 12.18
C LEU A 372 -4.15 -19.11 11.96
N ILE A 373 -3.80 -17.97 11.38
CA ILE A 373 -4.76 -16.88 11.14
C ILE A 373 -4.67 -16.40 9.69
N ALA A 374 -5.79 -16.50 8.96
CA ALA A 374 -5.99 -15.73 7.75
C ALA A 374 -6.69 -14.41 8.12
N PHE A 375 -5.99 -13.28 7.98
CA PHE A 375 -6.51 -11.96 8.33
C PHE A 375 -7.35 -11.35 7.21
N THR A 376 -8.39 -10.62 7.57
CA THR A 376 -9.23 -9.86 6.64
C THR A 376 -8.99 -8.35 6.78
N ALA A 377 -9.36 -7.58 5.76
CA ALA A 377 -9.29 -6.12 5.73
C ALA A 377 -7.90 -5.55 6.06
N GLU A 378 -6.83 -6.23 5.64
CA GLU A 378 -5.46 -5.76 5.71
C GLU A 378 -5.25 -4.55 4.79
N GLU A 379 -5.78 -4.63 3.57
CA GLU A 379 -5.68 -3.58 2.52
C GLU A 379 -6.34 -2.27 2.94
N SER A 380 -7.25 -2.37 3.90
CA SER A 380 -7.97 -1.25 4.51
C SER A 380 -7.28 -0.71 5.78
N GLY A 381 -6.05 -1.13 6.04
CA GLY A 381 -5.20 -0.67 7.13
C GLY A 381 -5.08 -1.63 8.30
N LEU A 382 -4.81 -2.91 8.04
CA LEU A 382 -4.53 -3.97 9.04
C LEU A 382 -5.71 -4.25 9.99
N LEU A 383 -6.95 -4.09 9.52
CA LEU A 383 -8.10 -4.09 10.42
C LEU A 383 -8.33 -5.46 11.09
N GLY A 384 -8.09 -6.56 10.38
CA GLY A 384 -8.20 -7.93 10.91
C GLY A 384 -7.20 -8.23 12.02
N SER A 385 -5.91 -8.00 11.80
CA SER A 385 -4.89 -8.23 12.83
C SER A 385 -5.02 -7.27 14.01
N LYS A 386 -5.37 -6.00 13.78
CA LYS A 386 -5.66 -5.04 14.86
C LYS A 386 -6.85 -5.49 15.69
N HIS A 387 -7.88 -6.06 15.08
CA HIS A 387 -9.03 -6.59 15.79
C HIS A 387 -8.61 -7.78 16.65
N TRP A 388 -7.91 -8.76 16.09
CA TRP A 388 -7.49 -9.96 16.82
C TRP A 388 -6.59 -9.62 18.01
N VAL A 389 -5.62 -8.72 17.86
CA VAL A 389 -4.74 -8.30 18.97
C VAL A 389 -5.51 -7.62 20.11
N LYS A 390 -6.58 -6.87 19.79
CA LYS A 390 -7.44 -6.22 20.80
C LYS A 390 -8.44 -7.18 21.43
N HIS A 391 -8.88 -8.19 20.67
CA HIS A 391 -9.89 -9.18 21.06
C HIS A 391 -9.35 -10.60 20.78
N PRO A 392 -8.27 -11.01 21.45
CA PRO A 392 -7.60 -12.26 21.11
C PRO A 392 -8.43 -13.46 21.55
N THR A 393 -8.37 -14.54 20.78
CA THR A 393 -9.06 -15.81 21.08
C THR A 393 -8.37 -16.62 22.18
N VAL A 394 -7.18 -16.18 22.61
CA VAL A 394 -6.38 -16.70 23.72
C VAL A 394 -5.83 -15.54 24.56
N PRO A 395 -5.38 -15.74 25.81
CA PRO A 395 -4.72 -14.66 26.56
C PRO A 395 -3.50 -14.11 25.81
N ILE A 396 -3.50 -12.82 25.45
CA ILE A 396 -2.46 -12.21 24.60
C ILE A 396 -1.04 -12.41 25.16
N GLN A 397 -0.89 -12.44 26.48
CA GLN A 397 0.40 -12.63 27.16
C GLN A 397 0.97 -14.04 26.95
N LYS A 398 0.15 -15.00 26.50
CA LYS A 398 0.56 -16.36 26.17
C LYS A 398 1.03 -16.50 24.73
N VAL A 399 0.86 -15.49 23.88
CA VAL A 399 1.44 -15.45 22.54
C VAL A 399 2.94 -15.16 22.65
N VAL A 400 3.77 -16.06 22.13
CA VAL A 400 5.24 -15.99 22.27
C VAL A 400 5.93 -15.40 21.04
N ALA A 401 5.29 -15.51 19.89
CA ALA A 401 5.79 -15.01 18.61
C ALA A 401 4.67 -14.93 17.59
N MET A 402 4.84 -14.07 16.58
CA MET A 402 4.00 -14.05 15.39
C MET A 402 4.87 -14.07 14.12
N LEU A 403 4.58 -15.00 13.21
CA LEU A 403 5.25 -15.14 11.92
C LEU A 403 4.24 -14.76 10.84
N ASN A 404 4.53 -13.72 10.07
CA ASN A 404 3.67 -13.22 9.01
C ASN A 404 4.24 -13.56 7.63
N MET A 405 3.38 -13.98 6.71
CA MET A 405 3.73 -14.23 5.32
C MET A 405 2.87 -13.36 4.42
N ASP A 406 3.52 -12.59 3.56
CA ASP A 406 2.89 -11.72 2.57
C ASP A 406 3.82 -11.64 1.35
N MET A 407 3.25 -11.63 0.15
CA MET A 407 4.00 -11.59 -1.10
C MET A 407 5.21 -12.54 -1.13
N ILE A 408 4.96 -13.84 -0.93
CA ILE A 408 6.02 -14.87 -0.88
C ILE A 408 6.13 -15.69 -2.16
N GLY A 409 5.29 -15.42 -3.15
CA GLY A 409 5.18 -16.12 -4.41
C GLY A 409 6.09 -15.59 -5.51
N ARG A 410 6.79 -14.47 -5.32
CA ARG A 410 7.62 -13.84 -6.37
C ARG A 410 9.12 -13.97 -6.13
N LEU A 411 9.56 -15.01 -5.41
CA LEU A 411 10.97 -15.25 -5.12
C LEU A 411 11.85 -15.20 -6.39
N LYS A 412 12.81 -14.27 -6.44
CA LYS A 412 13.88 -14.20 -7.45
C LYS A 412 15.25 -14.29 -6.81
N ASN A 413 16.21 -14.86 -7.54
CA ASN A 413 17.62 -14.98 -7.15
C ASN A 413 17.83 -15.66 -5.78
N ASN A 414 16.88 -16.50 -5.38
CA ASN A 414 16.77 -17.12 -4.06
C ASN A 414 16.79 -16.12 -2.90
N SER A 415 16.43 -14.85 -3.13
CA SER A 415 16.52 -13.79 -2.15
C SER A 415 15.21 -13.58 -1.42
N LEU A 416 15.22 -13.71 -0.10
CA LEU A 416 14.08 -13.49 0.78
C LEU A 416 14.38 -12.33 1.74
N GLN A 417 13.47 -11.38 1.85
CA GLN A 417 13.54 -10.34 2.87
C GLN A 417 12.80 -10.82 4.11
N VAL A 418 13.44 -10.66 5.27
CA VAL A 418 12.84 -11.01 6.56
C VAL A 418 12.89 -9.82 7.50
N GLY A 419 11.72 -9.26 7.81
CA GLY A 419 11.54 -8.21 8.81
C GLY A 419 11.48 -8.78 10.24
N GLY A 420 11.84 -7.96 11.22
CA GLY A 420 11.65 -8.25 12.64
C GLY A 420 12.64 -9.26 13.25
N MET A 421 13.70 -9.65 12.54
CA MET A 421 14.68 -10.65 13.02
C MET A 421 15.34 -10.30 14.35
N LEU A 422 15.38 -9.01 14.73
CA LEU A 422 15.94 -8.55 16.01
C LEU A 422 14.89 -8.35 17.10
N THR A 423 13.60 -8.60 16.84
CA THR A 423 12.51 -8.38 17.80
C THR A 423 12.35 -9.50 18.82
N GLY A 424 12.97 -10.67 18.56
CA GLY A 424 12.94 -11.85 19.42
C GLY A 424 14.34 -12.41 19.64
N SER A 425 14.67 -12.79 20.87
CA SER A 425 15.95 -13.46 21.15
C SER A 425 16.14 -14.72 20.31
N GLY A 426 17.24 -14.79 19.54
CA GLY A 426 17.60 -15.95 18.72
C GLY A 426 16.93 -16.03 17.33
N PHE A 427 16.05 -15.08 16.99
CA PHE A 427 15.31 -15.10 15.71
C PHE A 427 16.23 -15.01 14.49
N GLU A 428 17.20 -14.10 14.49
CA GLU A 428 18.11 -13.95 13.35
C GLU A 428 18.88 -15.23 13.03
N GLU A 429 19.49 -15.84 14.04
CA GLU A 429 20.27 -17.08 13.88
C GLU A 429 19.36 -18.22 13.37
N LEU A 430 18.17 -18.35 13.95
CA LEU A 430 17.20 -19.35 13.55
C LEU A 430 16.74 -19.18 12.09
N VAL A 431 16.42 -17.95 11.69
CA VAL A 431 16.01 -17.63 10.31
C VAL A 431 17.13 -17.91 9.33
N ARG A 432 18.37 -17.52 9.64
CA ARG A 432 19.52 -17.74 8.77
C ARG A 432 19.83 -19.23 8.59
N ALA A 433 19.80 -20.01 9.68
CA ALA A 433 19.99 -21.45 9.61
C ALA A 433 18.89 -22.15 8.80
N ALA A 434 17.63 -21.77 9.02
CA ALA A 434 16.51 -22.30 8.24
C ALA A 434 16.63 -21.94 6.74
N ALA A 435 17.03 -20.71 6.43
CA ALA A 435 17.21 -20.26 5.06
C ALA A 435 18.35 -20.99 4.34
N GLU A 436 19.48 -21.19 5.01
CA GLU A 436 20.61 -21.93 4.47
C GLU A 436 20.19 -23.35 4.08
N SER A 437 19.41 -24.04 4.93
CA SER A 437 18.90 -25.38 4.64
C SER A 437 17.99 -25.45 3.41
N GLU A 438 17.35 -24.34 3.05
CA GLU A 438 16.50 -24.24 1.86
C GLU A 438 17.23 -23.59 0.67
N GLY A 439 18.53 -23.27 0.79
CA GLY A 439 19.31 -22.58 -0.24
C GLY A 439 18.84 -21.14 -0.52
N LEU A 440 18.26 -20.48 0.47
CA LEU A 440 17.74 -19.12 0.40
C LEU A 440 18.74 -18.12 0.99
N LYS A 441 18.84 -16.96 0.36
CA LYS A 441 19.63 -15.80 0.82
C LYS A 441 18.71 -14.86 1.58
N VAL A 442 18.92 -14.72 2.89
CA VAL A 442 18.15 -13.79 3.72
C VAL A 442 18.77 -12.40 3.70
N ARG A 443 17.95 -11.41 3.38
CA ARG A 443 18.22 -9.99 3.56
C ARG A 443 17.39 -9.48 4.73
N SER A 444 17.95 -8.55 5.50
CA SER A 444 17.15 -7.86 6.51
C SER A 444 16.06 -7.06 5.81
N GLY A 445 14.83 -7.25 6.25
CA GLY A 445 13.72 -6.38 5.90
C GLY A 445 13.63 -5.15 6.79
N GLY A 446 14.44 -5.02 7.84
CA GLY A 446 14.28 -4.04 8.92
C GLY A 446 13.49 -4.61 10.10
N GLY A 447 12.96 -3.73 10.96
CA GLY A 447 12.37 -4.11 12.25
C GLY A 447 10.90 -4.52 12.19
N GLY A 448 10.27 -4.66 13.36
CA GLY A 448 8.91 -5.21 13.49
C GLY A 448 7.76 -4.26 13.12
N ARG A 449 8.03 -2.99 12.83
CA ARG A 449 7.02 -2.06 12.30
C ARG A 449 6.94 -2.19 10.80
N GLY A 450 5.77 -2.41 10.21
CA GLY A 450 5.66 -2.52 8.75
C GLY A 450 4.25 -2.31 8.24
N PRO A 451 4.06 -2.37 6.91
CA PRO A 451 2.78 -2.20 6.26
C PRO A 451 2.02 -3.53 6.11
N SER A 452 2.15 -4.46 7.08
CA SER A 452 1.48 -5.76 7.04
C SER A 452 1.16 -6.24 8.48
N ASP A 453 0.42 -7.33 8.63
CA ASP A 453 -0.27 -7.71 9.88
C ASP A 453 0.65 -7.91 11.10
N HIS A 454 1.91 -8.29 10.90
CA HIS A 454 2.92 -8.38 11.96
C HIS A 454 3.03 -7.09 12.78
N ALA A 455 2.79 -5.92 12.18
CA ALA A 455 2.89 -4.63 12.85
C ALA A 455 1.90 -4.49 14.02
N SER A 456 0.72 -5.11 13.92
CA SER A 456 -0.28 -5.14 14.99
C SER A 456 0.23 -5.89 16.23
N PHE A 457 0.93 -7.00 16.01
CA PHE A 457 1.53 -7.83 17.07
C PHE A 457 2.76 -7.18 17.68
N TYR A 458 3.61 -6.57 16.85
CA TYR A 458 4.76 -5.79 17.34
C TYR A 458 4.32 -4.62 18.23
N GLY A 459 3.23 -3.94 17.87
CA GLY A 459 2.61 -2.90 18.68
C GLY A 459 2.11 -3.38 20.05
N ALA A 460 1.85 -4.69 20.20
CA ALA A 460 1.51 -5.35 21.45
C ALA A 460 2.72 -6.01 22.15
N GLU A 461 3.94 -5.66 21.76
CA GLU A 461 5.21 -6.16 22.33
C GLU A 461 5.40 -7.68 22.19
N ILE A 462 4.86 -8.25 21.10
CA ILE A 462 5.08 -9.64 20.71
C ILE A 462 6.24 -9.67 19.69
N PRO A 463 7.24 -10.58 19.84
CA PRO A 463 8.27 -10.80 18.83
C PRO A 463 7.66 -11.19 17.49
N VAL A 464 8.12 -10.59 16.40
CA VAL A 464 7.57 -10.83 15.06
C VAL A 464 8.64 -11.18 14.03
N LEU A 465 8.26 -11.99 13.05
CA LEU A 465 8.99 -12.20 11.82
C LEU A 465 8.08 -11.93 10.64
N PHE A 466 8.58 -11.23 9.63
CA PHE A 466 7.84 -10.94 8.42
C PHE A 466 8.57 -11.43 7.17
N PHE A 467 8.03 -12.44 6.51
CA PHE A 467 8.63 -13.05 5.32
C PHE A 467 8.04 -12.44 4.05
N PHE A 468 8.92 -11.90 3.18
CA PHE A 468 8.53 -11.10 2.02
C PHE A 468 9.51 -11.29 0.87
N THR A 469 9.03 -11.56 -0.35
CA THR A 469 9.94 -11.77 -1.50
C THR A 469 10.35 -10.50 -2.22
N GLY A 470 9.74 -9.36 -1.93
CA GLY A 470 10.12 -8.06 -2.50
C GLY A 470 9.03 -7.46 -3.37
N MET A 471 9.13 -6.15 -3.61
CA MET A 471 8.18 -5.45 -4.47
C MET A 471 8.37 -5.85 -5.94
N HIS A 472 7.28 -5.92 -6.69
CA HIS A 472 7.28 -6.11 -8.13
C HIS A 472 6.32 -5.14 -8.84
N ARG A 473 6.46 -5.05 -10.16
CA ARG A 473 5.70 -4.10 -10.99
C ARG A 473 4.18 -4.34 -10.93
N GLN A 474 3.72 -5.56 -10.69
CA GLN A 474 2.29 -5.91 -10.65
C GLN A 474 1.62 -5.70 -9.29
N TYR A 475 2.35 -5.23 -8.27
CA TYR A 475 1.75 -4.91 -6.97
C TYR A 475 0.52 -3.99 -7.08
N HIS A 476 -0.60 -4.40 -6.47
CA HIS A 476 -1.90 -3.73 -6.52
C HIS A 476 -2.40 -3.46 -7.95
N GLN A 477 -2.11 -4.38 -8.88
CA GLN A 477 -2.57 -4.29 -10.26
C GLN A 477 -3.47 -5.48 -10.63
N PRO A 478 -4.37 -5.30 -11.61
CA PRO A 478 -5.14 -6.42 -12.17
C PRO A 478 -4.26 -7.55 -12.72
N GLU A 479 -3.04 -7.23 -13.16
CA GLU A 479 -2.09 -8.21 -13.68
C GLU A 479 -1.33 -8.99 -12.59
N ASP A 480 -1.61 -8.80 -11.29
CA ASP A 480 -1.08 -9.69 -10.24
C ASP A 480 -1.84 -11.02 -10.23
N ASP A 481 -1.49 -11.89 -11.18
CA ASP A 481 -2.17 -13.14 -11.48
C ASP A 481 -1.27 -14.37 -11.23
N ALA A 482 -1.89 -15.53 -11.04
CA ALA A 482 -1.24 -16.77 -10.62
C ALA A 482 -0.17 -17.25 -11.60
N ASP A 483 -0.28 -16.94 -12.89
CA ASP A 483 0.73 -17.27 -13.89
C ASP A 483 2.09 -16.58 -13.65
N LEU A 484 2.12 -15.53 -12.83
CA LEU A 484 3.33 -14.84 -12.43
C LEU A 484 3.97 -15.46 -11.17
N VAL A 485 3.30 -16.39 -10.49
CA VAL A 485 3.79 -16.93 -9.22
C VAL A 485 4.88 -17.99 -9.44
N ASN A 486 6.02 -17.80 -8.76
CA ASN A 486 7.05 -18.80 -8.60
C ASN A 486 6.65 -19.79 -7.49
N ALA A 487 5.85 -20.78 -7.82
CA ALA A 487 5.32 -21.74 -6.86
C ALA A 487 6.40 -22.58 -6.16
N GLU A 488 7.50 -22.91 -6.85
CA GLU A 488 8.64 -23.61 -6.23
C GLU A 488 9.33 -22.73 -5.19
N GLY A 489 9.52 -21.45 -5.51
CA GLY A 489 10.05 -20.46 -4.57
C GLY A 489 9.15 -20.27 -3.36
N GLY A 490 7.84 -20.10 -3.58
CA GLY A 490 6.85 -19.97 -2.50
C GLY A 490 6.82 -21.20 -1.58
N ALA A 491 6.89 -22.40 -2.15
CA ALA A 491 6.97 -23.64 -1.37
C ALA A 491 8.27 -23.75 -0.55
N ARG A 492 9.41 -23.29 -1.07
CA ARG A 492 10.68 -23.20 -0.33
C ARG A 492 10.61 -22.22 0.84
N VAL A 493 10.04 -21.03 0.62
CA VAL A 493 9.80 -20.05 1.69
C VAL A 493 8.87 -20.65 2.75
N THR A 494 7.83 -21.37 2.35
CA THR A 494 6.91 -22.06 3.27
C THR A 494 7.65 -23.08 4.16
N ARG A 495 8.60 -23.87 3.62
CA ARG A 495 9.42 -24.79 4.42
C ARG A 495 10.34 -24.07 5.40
N LEU A 496 10.94 -22.95 4.99
CA LEU A 496 11.71 -22.11 5.92
C LEU A 496 10.83 -21.68 7.10
N VAL A 497 9.62 -21.15 6.82
CA VAL A 497 8.68 -20.73 7.86
C VAL A 497 8.30 -21.90 8.78
N MET A 498 8.08 -23.10 8.24
CA MET A 498 7.82 -24.32 9.02
C MET A 498 8.95 -24.60 10.02
N ARG A 499 10.21 -24.56 9.56
CA ARG A 499 11.39 -24.81 10.41
C ARG A 499 11.49 -23.78 11.53
N VAL A 500 11.31 -22.51 11.21
CA VAL A 500 11.34 -21.41 12.20
C VAL A 500 10.20 -21.56 13.21
N ALA A 501 8.97 -21.79 12.75
CA ALA A 501 7.81 -21.97 13.63
C ALA A 501 7.98 -23.15 14.58
N THR A 502 8.46 -24.29 14.06
CA THR A 502 8.71 -25.52 14.85
C THR A 502 9.77 -25.28 15.92
N ALA A 503 10.89 -24.63 15.54
CA ALA A 503 11.96 -24.32 16.48
C ALA A 503 11.51 -23.37 17.59
N ILE A 504 10.69 -22.35 17.28
CA ILE A 504 10.11 -21.46 18.30
C ILE A 504 9.11 -22.23 19.18
N ALA A 505 8.29 -23.10 18.60
CA ALA A 505 7.30 -23.86 19.34
C ALA A 505 7.95 -24.85 20.32
N ASP A 506 9.09 -25.46 19.97
CA ASP A 506 9.78 -26.46 20.81
C ASP A 506 10.92 -25.89 21.67
N GLY A 507 11.37 -24.67 21.37
CA GLY A 507 12.52 -24.01 21.99
C GLY A 507 12.20 -23.25 23.28
N GLU A 508 13.13 -22.39 23.69
CA GLU A 508 12.88 -21.45 24.79
C GLU A 508 11.95 -20.32 24.37
N ARG A 509 11.24 -19.73 25.34
CA ARG A 509 10.35 -18.59 25.07
C ARG A 509 11.18 -17.38 24.61
N PRO A 510 10.95 -16.84 23.40
CA PRO A 510 11.68 -15.66 22.93
C PRO A 510 11.38 -14.44 23.80
N LYS A 511 12.43 -13.67 24.10
CA LYS A 511 12.28 -12.36 24.78
C LYS A 511 12.08 -11.27 23.73
N PHE A 512 11.05 -10.46 23.92
CA PHE A 512 10.80 -9.29 23.09
C PHE A 512 11.91 -8.25 23.23
N GLN A 513 12.31 -7.69 22.10
CA GLN A 513 13.25 -6.59 22.00
C GLN A 513 12.66 -5.54 21.08
N ARG A 514 12.73 -4.28 21.50
CA ARG A 514 12.32 -3.17 20.66
C ARG A 514 13.38 -2.95 19.59
N ASP A 515 12.93 -3.03 18.34
CA ASP A 515 13.67 -2.60 17.17
C ASP A 515 13.00 -1.33 16.63
N ALA A 516 13.75 -0.22 16.61
CA ALA A 516 13.24 1.06 16.12
C ALA A 516 13.18 1.11 14.59
N THR A 517 13.92 0.25 13.89
CA THR A 517 13.88 0.22 12.44
C THR A 517 12.48 -0.19 11.97
N ARG A 518 12.07 0.30 10.80
CA ARG A 518 10.83 -0.18 10.16
C ARG A 518 11.18 -1.16 9.06
N PHE A 519 10.24 -2.03 8.77
CA PHE A 519 10.25 -2.86 7.60
C PHE A 519 10.28 -2.01 6.34
N ARG A 520 11.26 -2.30 5.48
CA ARG A 520 11.52 -1.63 4.21
C ARG A 520 11.50 -2.69 3.11
N PRO A 521 10.40 -2.84 2.38
CA PRO A 521 10.33 -3.69 1.21
C PRO A 521 11.27 -3.12 0.14
N GLU A 522 12.25 -3.93 -0.25
CA GLU A 522 13.11 -3.65 -1.39
C GLU A 522 12.52 -4.25 -2.67
N ARG A 523 12.78 -3.58 -3.79
CA ARG A 523 12.57 -4.18 -5.11
C ARG A 523 13.59 -5.27 -5.36
N GLN A 524 13.15 -6.32 -6.03
CA GLN A 524 14.07 -7.27 -6.62
C GLN A 524 14.82 -6.58 -7.78
N ARG A 525 16.15 -6.49 -7.66
CA ARG A 525 17.00 -6.03 -8.76
C ARG A 525 17.09 -7.15 -9.80
N ASP A 526 16.88 -6.83 -11.07
CA ASP A 526 17.16 -7.77 -12.16
C ASP A 526 18.70 -7.83 -12.32
N ASP A 527 19.29 -9.02 -12.11
CA ASP A 527 20.74 -9.20 -11.96
C ASP A 527 21.54 -9.10 -13.29
N ASP A 528 20.91 -8.68 -14.39
CA ASP A 528 21.56 -8.52 -15.71
C ASP A 528 22.62 -7.39 -15.77
N GLN A 529 22.87 -6.67 -14.68
CA GLN A 529 23.90 -5.60 -14.63
C GLN A 529 25.09 -5.85 -13.70
N VAL A 530 25.19 -6.99 -13.01
CA VAL A 530 26.26 -7.21 -12.01
C VAL A 530 27.51 -7.92 -12.58
N ALA A 531 27.50 -8.28 -13.87
CA ALA A 531 28.67 -8.89 -14.51
C ALA A 531 29.73 -7.86 -15.00
N ARG A 532 30.00 -6.76 -14.26
CA ARG A 532 31.15 -5.86 -14.52
C ARG A 532 31.59 -5.09 -13.28
N ALA A 533 32.28 -5.75 -12.35
CA ALA A 533 33.35 -5.14 -11.53
C ALA A 533 33.92 -6.18 -10.55
N SER A 534 34.65 -7.17 -11.07
CA SER A 534 35.78 -7.74 -10.34
C SER A 534 37.04 -7.04 -10.87
N ASP A 535 37.76 -6.33 -9.99
CA ASP A 535 39.22 -6.23 -9.93
C ASP A 535 39.69 -4.94 -9.23
N GLY A 536 40.52 -5.13 -8.19
CA GLY A 536 41.45 -4.17 -7.58
C GLY A 536 40.83 -3.08 -6.69
N ASP A 537 41.39 -2.69 -5.55
CA ASP A 537 42.70 -2.94 -4.96
C ASP A 537 42.66 -2.48 -3.48
N GLU A 538 43.54 -3.03 -2.66
CA GLU A 538 43.69 -2.80 -1.22
C GLU A 538 44.20 -1.39 -0.88
N ARG A 539 43.80 -0.83 0.28
CA ARG A 539 44.71 -0.52 1.42
C ARG A 539 44.09 0.25 2.60
N ASP A 540 44.54 -0.18 3.78
CA ASP A 540 44.51 0.35 5.14
C ASP A 540 44.64 1.88 5.33
N ALA A 541 44.02 2.41 6.40
CA ALA A 541 44.72 2.77 7.65
C ALA A 541 43.81 3.48 8.68
N GLY A 542 43.92 3.03 9.94
CA GLY A 542 43.84 3.73 11.26
C GLY A 542 42.85 4.89 11.48
N GLY A 543 42.12 5.01 12.59
CA GLY A 543 42.41 4.60 13.96
C GLY A 543 42.25 5.82 14.89
N GLU A 544 41.52 5.64 16.00
CA GLU A 544 41.47 6.48 17.23
C GLU A 544 40.82 7.88 17.13
N ASP A 545 40.14 8.46 18.11
CA ASP A 545 39.59 8.10 19.43
C ASP A 545 38.78 9.34 19.93
N ALA A 546 38.07 9.18 21.05
CA ALA A 546 37.71 10.20 22.05
C ALA A 546 36.37 10.97 21.94
N SER A 547 35.38 10.35 22.60
CA SER A 547 34.52 10.89 23.67
C SER A 547 34.63 12.38 24.07
N ALA A 548 33.48 13.03 24.31
CA ALA A 548 33.19 13.72 25.59
C ALA A 548 31.73 14.18 25.72
N HIS A 549 31.29 14.24 26.98
CA HIS A 549 29.95 14.39 27.52
C HIS A 549 29.26 15.75 27.32
N GLY A 550 27.92 15.73 27.43
CA GLY A 550 27.10 16.88 27.81
C GLY A 550 25.66 16.47 28.10
N ALA A 551 25.35 16.17 29.36
CA ALA A 551 23.97 16.03 29.84
C ALA A 551 23.37 17.42 30.12
N GLY A 552 22.14 17.67 29.65
CA GLY A 552 21.43 18.91 29.93
C GLY A 552 20.02 18.96 29.33
N ALA A 553 19.04 18.63 30.16
CA ALA A 553 17.68 19.16 30.28
C ALA A 553 16.75 19.35 29.05
N HIS A 554 15.54 18.82 29.23
CA HIS A 554 14.29 19.04 28.50
C HIS A 554 14.10 20.41 27.83
N GLY A 555 13.69 20.35 26.56
CA GLY A 555 12.96 21.39 25.85
C GLY A 555 12.17 20.75 24.71
N ASP A 556 10.84 20.77 24.79
CA ASP A 556 9.97 20.60 23.63
C ASP A 556 10.36 21.67 22.61
N ALA A 557 10.92 21.24 21.48
CA ALA A 557 11.26 22.11 20.36
C ALA A 557 10.41 21.72 19.15
N ASP A 558 9.66 22.71 18.67
CA ASP A 558 8.86 22.71 17.45
C ASP A 558 9.55 21.97 16.28
N VAL A 559 8.92 20.91 15.80
CA VAL A 559 9.30 20.29 14.52
C VAL A 559 8.78 21.21 13.41
N GLU A 560 9.69 22.02 12.88
CA GLU A 560 9.48 22.87 11.70
C GLU A 560 9.01 22.00 10.51
N ARG A 561 7.85 22.33 9.94
CA ARG A 561 7.28 21.60 8.79
C ARG A 561 8.24 21.70 7.58
N PRO A 562 8.58 20.60 6.90
CA PRO A 562 9.49 20.66 5.75
C PRO A 562 8.85 21.43 4.58
N ALA A 563 9.59 22.38 4.00
CA ALA A 563 9.20 23.13 2.80
C ALA A 563 9.08 22.21 1.57
N MET A 564 8.10 22.49 0.71
CA MET A 564 7.77 21.66 -0.46
C MET A 564 8.86 21.73 -1.55
N PRO A 565 9.19 20.61 -2.24
CA PRO A 565 10.16 20.61 -3.34
C PRO A 565 9.69 21.44 -4.54
N ARG A 566 10.58 22.27 -5.10
CA ARG A 566 10.32 23.05 -6.32
C ARG A 566 10.64 22.29 -7.61
N VAL A 567 11.35 21.17 -7.50
CA VAL A 567 11.85 20.37 -8.62
C VAL A 567 11.63 18.88 -8.40
N ARG A 568 11.45 18.11 -9.48
CA ARG A 568 11.39 16.65 -9.44
C ARG A 568 12.55 16.06 -10.22
N LEU A 569 13.08 14.94 -9.73
CA LEU A 569 14.11 14.19 -10.42
C LEU A 569 13.53 13.11 -11.35
N GLY A 570 12.22 12.83 -11.31
CA GLY A 570 11.64 11.71 -12.05
C GLY A 570 12.01 10.37 -11.43
N ILE A 571 11.90 10.30 -10.10
CA ILE A 571 12.13 9.10 -9.32
C ILE A 571 10.95 8.90 -8.37
N ALA A 572 10.67 7.65 -8.01
CA ALA A 572 9.82 7.33 -6.88
C ALA A 572 10.68 6.99 -5.66
N PRO A 573 10.41 7.62 -4.52
CA PRO A 573 11.12 7.32 -3.28
C PRO A 573 10.71 5.97 -2.70
N GLY A 574 11.67 5.23 -2.14
CA GLY A 574 11.41 3.95 -1.45
C GLY A 574 10.83 4.09 -0.04
N ASN A 575 10.47 2.96 0.57
CA ASN A 575 9.58 2.91 1.74
C ASN A 575 9.99 3.77 2.97
N TYR A 576 8.96 4.26 3.67
CA TYR A 576 8.97 5.43 4.58
C TYR A 576 9.30 5.12 6.05
N GLY A 577 10.39 4.42 6.33
CA GLY A 577 10.68 4.03 7.72
C GLY A 577 12.13 3.72 8.03
N GLU A 578 12.94 4.75 8.31
CA GLU A 578 14.33 4.71 8.86
C GLU A 578 15.35 3.81 8.13
N ALA A 579 16.24 4.41 7.32
CA ALA A 579 17.06 3.71 6.33
C ALA A 579 18.33 3.16 6.95
N GLU A 580 18.49 1.84 7.01
CA GLU A 580 19.81 1.26 7.22
C GLU A 580 20.62 1.27 5.91
N GLY A 581 21.87 1.72 6.05
CA GLY A 581 22.84 2.04 5.01
C GLY A 581 22.82 3.52 4.57
N ARG A 582 23.94 4.00 4.05
CA ARG A 582 24.14 5.42 3.72
C ARG A 582 23.26 5.82 2.52
N GLY A 583 22.45 6.86 2.69
CA GLY A 583 21.69 7.53 1.61
C GLY A 583 20.22 7.11 1.46
N PHE A 584 19.45 7.98 0.80
CA PHE A 584 18.01 7.85 0.56
C PHE A 584 17.68 7.00 -0.69
N PRO A 585 16.89 5.92 -0.58
CA PRO A 585 16.72 4.96 -1.68
C PRO A 585 15.76 5.42 -2.77
N ILE A 586 16.17 5.15 -4.02
CA ILE A 586 15.33 5.32 -5.21
C ILE A 586 14.61 4.01 -5.51
N GLU A 587 13.29 3.98 -5.36
CA GLU A 587 12.46 2.79 -5.61
C GLU A 587 12.38 2.48 -7.09
N TYR A 588 12.09 3.50 -7.91
CA TYR A 588 12.22 3.40 -9.35
C TYR A 588 12.51 4.74 -9.97
N VAL A 589 13.15 4.69 -11.13
CA VAL A 589 13.35 5.83 -12.01
C VAL A 589 12.24 5.79 -13.06
N VAL A 590 11.57 6.91 -13.24
CA VAL A 590 10.50 7.04 -14.22
C VAL A 590 11.10 6.99 -15.62
N ASP A 591 10.59 6.09 -16.47
CA ASP A 591 10.99 6.00 -17.88
C ASP A 591 10.81 7.35 -18.61
N GLY A 592 11.86 7.79 -19.30
CA GLY A 592 11.96 9.08 -19.97
C GLY A 592 12.17 10.29 -19.06
N GLY A 593 12.26 10.11 -17.74
CA GLY A 593 12.40 11.16 -16.73
C GLY A 593 13.83 11.75 -16.60
N PRO A 594 13.98 12.89 -15.89
CA PRO A 594 15.28 13.56 -15.70
C PRO A 594 16.39 12.68 -15.13
N ALA A 595 16.08 11.87 -14.12
CA ALA A 595 17.00 10.95 -13.47
C ALA A 595 17.48 9.88 -14.46
N GLN A 596 16.59 9.30 -15.28
CA GLN A 596 16.98 8.29 -16.27
C GLN A 596 17.90 8.91 -17.34
N LYS A 597 17.54 10.10 -17.83
CA LYS A 597 18.35 10.84 -18.83
C LYS A 597 19.75 11.18 -18.32
N ALA A 598 19.88 11.42 -17.02
CA ALA A 598 21.15 11.69 -16.35
C ALA A 598 21.91 10.41 -15.95
N GLY A 599 21.31 9.23 -16.13
CA GLY A 599 21.97 7.94 -15.88
C GLY A 599 21.78 7.36 -14.48
N LEU A 600 20.86 7.92 -13.67
CA LEU A 600 20.40 7.29 -12.43
C LEU A 600 19.56 6.05 -12.76
N ARG A 601 19.60 5.06 -11.86
CA ARG A 601 18.95 3.76 -12.03
C ARG A 601 18.16 3.36 -10.79
N ASP A 602 17.24 2.44 -11.00
CA ASP A 602 16.50 1.78 -9.91
C ASP A 602 17.50 1.20 -8.88
N GLY A 603 17.24 1.45 -7.60
CA GLY A 603 18.08 0.96 -6.51
C GLY A 603 19.36 1.76 -6.23
N ASP A 604 19.58 2.92 -6.88
CA ASP A 604 20.55 3.93 -6.43
C ASP A 604 20.12 4.52 -5.07
N ARG A 605 21.08 4.93 -4.23
CA ARG A 605 20.81 5.63 -2.96
C ARG A 605 21.42 7.02 -2.97
N ILE A 606 20.61 8.05 -2.81
CA ILE A 606 21.08 9.43 -2.81
C ILE A 606 21.80 9.73 -1.50
N LEU A 607 23.12 9.95 -1.55
CA LEU A 607 23.94 10.37 -0.43
C LEU A 607 23.90 11.89 -0.25
N LYS A 608 24.06 12.62 -1.35
CA LYS A 608 24.04 14.09 -1.37
C LYS A 608 23.28 14.63 -2.57
N LEU A 609 22.68 15.80 -2.36
CA LEU A 609 22.00 16.57 -3.39
C LEU A 609 22.50 18.02 -3.27
N GLY A 610 23.36 18.43 -4.22
CA GLY A 610 24.27 19.56 -4.05
C GLY A 610 25.20 19.34 -2.86
N ASP A 611 25.27 20.33 -1.96
CA ASP A 611 26.10 20.27 -0.76
C ASP A 611 25.41 19.59 0.45
N ARG A 612 24.15 19.14 0.30
CA ARG A 612 23.34 18.61 1.40
C ARG A 612 23.36 17.09 1.46
N GLU A 613 23.52 16.56 2.67
CA GLU A 613 23.35 15.14 2.96
C GLU A 613 21.88 14.74 2.99
N ILE A 614 21.59 13.55 2.45
CA ILE A 614 20.25 13.03 2.31
C ILE A 614 20.17 11.69 3.06
N THR A 615 19.38 11.67 4.13
CA THR A 615 19.29 10.54 5.06
C THR A 615 17.90 9.90 5.08
N ASP A 616 16.86 10.62 4.67
CA ASP A 616 15.46 10.19 4.66
C ASP A 616 14.63 11.00 3.64
N VAL A 617 13.32 10.72 3.56
CA VAL A 617 12.45 11.44 2.61
C VAL A 617 12.31 12.92 2.97
N TYR A 618 12.38 13.29 4.24
CA TYR A 618 12.16 14.68 4.65
C TYR A 618 13.38 15.55 4.31
N SER A 619 14.60 15.04 4.54
CA SER A 619 15.86 15.65 4.11
C SER A 619 15.98 15.69 2.59
N TYR A 620 15.51 14.65 1.89
CA TYR A 620 15.41 14.64 0.42
C TYR A 620 14.48 15.74 -0.09
N MET A 621 13.26 15.81 0.45
CA MET A 621 12.26 16.80 0.05
C MET A 621 12.72 18.22 0.41
N ASN A 622 13.35 18.41 1.58
CA ASN A 622 13.93 19.69 1.99
C ASN A 622 15.08 20.11 1.07
N ALA A 623 15.99 19.20 0.70
CA ALA A 623 17.08 19.53 -0.20
C ALA A 623 16.56 19.97 -1.58
N LEU A 624 15.61 19.23 -2.14
CA LEU A 624 14.98 19.58 -3.42
C LEU A 624 14.28 20.95 -3.43
N SER A 625 13.79 21.43 -2.28
CA SER A 625 13.15 22.76 -2.18
C SER A 625 14.09 23.93 -2.56
N ARG A 626 15.41 23.70 -2.55
CA ARG A 626 16.44 24.73 -2.75
C ARG A 626 16.91 24.89 -4.19
N PHE A 627 16.56 23.96 -5.07
CA PHE A 627 17.02 23.93 -6.45
C PHE A 627 15.93 24.44 -7.39
N LYS A 628 16.34 24.91 -8.58
CA LYS A 628 15.44 25.45 -9.61
C LYS A 628 15.32 24.48 -10.78
N PRO A 629 14.15 24.42 -11.45
CA PRO A 629 13.97 23.58 -12.62
C PRO A 629 15.00 23.92 -13.71
N GLY A 630 15.54 22.90 -14.37
CA GLY A 630 16.50 23.07 -15.48
C GLY A 630 17.94 23.42 -15.07
N GLU A 631 18.19 23.87 -13.83
CA GLU A 631 19.55 24.05 -13.31
C GLU A 631 20.13 22.67 -12.94
N PRO A 632 21.32 22.29 -13.47
CA PRO A 632 21.92 20.99 -13.15
C PRO A 632 22.16 20.86 -11.64
N ILE A 633 21.59 19.83 -11.03
CA ILE A 633 21.85 19.44 -9.65
C ILE A 633 22.88 18.33 -9.68
N ARG A 634 23.97 18.54 -8.96
CA ARG A 634 24.94 17.49 -8.68
C ARG A 634 24.40 16.55 -7.61
N ILE A 635 24.26 15.27 -7.95
CA ILE A 635 23.73 14.24 -7.05
C ILE A 635 24.80 13.19 -6.85
N LEU A 636 25.22 13.02 -5.59
CA LEU A 636 26.07 11.92 -5.18
C LEU A 636 25.15 10.76 -4.80
N VAL A 637 25.27 9.63 -5.49
CA VAL A 637 24.54 8.42 -5.18
C VAL A 637 25.50 7.28 -4.87
N LEU A 638 25.09 6.39 -3.99
CA LEU A 638 25.70 5.10 -3.77
C LEU A 638 25.01 4.07 -4.69
N ARG A 639 25.78 3.44 -5.57
CA ARG A 639 25.33 2.35 -6.44
C ARG A 639 26.15 1.10 -6.10
N GLY A 640 25.55 0.15 -5.40
CA GLY A 640 26.31 -0.90 -4.72
C GLY A 640 27.15 -0.27 -3.60
N ASP A 641 28.47 -0.43 -3.65
CA ASP A 641 29.42 0.20 -2.71
C ASP A 641 30.18 1.41 -3.30
N LYS A 642 29.86 1.79 -4.54
CA LYS A 642 30.56 2.87 -5.26
C LYS A 642 29.78 4.18 -5.20
N GLU A 643 30.46 5.25 -4.81
CA GLU A 643 29.92 6.60 -4.90
C GLU A 643 30.06 7.13 -6.33
N LEU A 644 28.94 7.50 -6.94
CA LEU A 644 28.85 8.02 -8.29
C LEU A 644 28.19 9.40 -8.26
N THR A 645 28.68 10.31 -9.10
CA THR A 645 28.15 11.66 -9.21
C THR A 645 27.45 11.85 -10.54
N PHE A 646 26.22 12.36 -10.51
CA PHE A 646 25.41 12.64 -11.68
C PHE A 646 24.96 14.10 -11.67
N ASP A 647 25.03 14.77 -12.81
CA ASP A 647 24.46 16.11 -12.96
C ASP A 647 23.07 15.97 -13.59
N VAL A 648 22.03 16.02 -12.75
CA VAL A 648 20.63 15.86 -13.15
C VAL A 648 20.03 17.23 -13.39
N LYS A 649 19.52 17.49 -14.60
CA LYS A 649 18.70 18.68 -14.85
C LYS A 649 17.27 18.38 -14.45
N PRO A 650 16.82 18.81 -13.26
CA PRO A 650 15.55 18.38 -12.73
C PRO A 650 14.41 19.06 -13.50
N ASP A 651 13.29 18.35 -13.65
CA ASP A 651 12.07 18.97 -14.14
C ASP A 651 11.47 19.83 -13.03
N ALA A 652 10.58 20.75 -13.37
CA ALA A 652 9.74 21.39 -12.38
C ALA A 652 8.91 20.32 -11.63
N ALA A 653 8.92 20.35 -10.29
CA ALA A 653 7.99 19.52 -9.53
C ALA A 653 6.57 19.94 -9.93
N PRO A 654 5.63 19.01 -10.08
CA PRO A 654 4.23 19.40 -10.06
C PRO A 654 4.03 19.99 -8.67
N ARG A 655 3.82 21.32 -8.59
CA ARG A 655 3.59 22.01 -7.32
C ARG A 655 2.53 21.22 -6.56
N SER A 656 2.77 20.92 -5.28
CA SER A 656 1.80 20.31 -4.35
C SER A 656 1.25 21.41 -3.44
N ARG A 657 -0.04 21.33 -3.04
CA ARG A 657 -0.77 22.34 -2.23
C ARG A 657 0.07 22.85 -1.08
N SER A 658 -0.13 24.14 -0.76
CA SER A 658 0.55 24.94 0.26
C SER A 658 1.98 25.38 -0.12
N GLU A 659 2.07 26.44 -0.92
CA GLU A 659 2.18 27.78 -0.31
C GLU A 659 0.81 28.43 -0.51
#